data_AF-A0A857GQK7-F1
#
_entry.id   AF-A0A857GQK7-F1
#
_cell.length_a   1.000
_cell.length_b   1.000
_cell.length_c   1.000
_cell.angle_alpha   90.00
_cell.angle_beta   90.00
_cell.angle_gamma   90.00
#
_symmetry.space_group_name_H-M   'P 1'
#
loop_
_entity.id
_entity.type
_entity.pdbx_description
1 polymer ?
#
loop_
_entity_poly.entity_id
_entity_poly.type
_entity_poly.pdbx_seq_one_letter_code
_entity_poly.pdbx_strand_id
1 'polypeptide(L)'
;MLEIAIDHDQPSAAVKLYFNRGKGFEEESSVYLPVKAGRVAKRVFWMPLGVRTLRLDPLEDTGSFTIQHLRFVWLTPWFAHDRLAHRLTTMHPQWRGKPKQQVLVDIKQKAAEAGQPWRHVMLAEYAATFDRFSVQYSYVDWLKQQPSVSLEEYQQTLQALTATPVISVVVPVFNPSLDHLTSCLDSVLAQYYPHWQLCIANDASTAPGVAALLDEYAERDPRVQVIHRPQNGHICAASNSALSLAEGEFVALLDHDDCLAPEALLEMAIAMNRFPQARLLYSDEDKLDERGVRYDPHFKPDWNPDLLLAQNYLSHLGVYSTALVRELGGFREGFEGSQDHDLALRVTASIAAEHIVHVPKVLYHWRAAEGSTAMGSSQKSYTSQAGLKAVASHLAAHHPGALVEHGGYANTYRVRWPLPDPQPLVSLLIPTRDRVEILQPCVDAILSRTEYRHFELLILDNGSTCQATLAYMEEVALRDQRVRVLRWEHPFNYSAINNFGVQHAKGEIIGLVNNDIEPINPEWLTEMVSQTVRPEIGCVGAKLYYPNDTIQHAGVILGIGGVAGHAHKYYQRDALGYFTRLHLAHNLSAVTAACLLVRKHVYHEVDGLNEQHLAVAFNDVDFCLKVREAGYRNLWTPYAELYHHESISRGSDDNPEKRARAAREVAYMRRAWGESLHQDPAYNPNLTQVHEDFSLR
;
A
#
# COMPACT_ATOMS: atom_id res chain seq x y z
N MET A 1 -23.58 -18.00 -22.49
CA MET A 1 -22.98 -16.71 -22.07
C MET A 1 -24.08 -15.84 -21.51
N LEU A 2 -23.85 -15.26 -20.34
CA LEU A 2 -24.66 -14.22 -19.72
C LEU A 2 -24.11 -12.86 -20.13
N GLU A 3 -24.95 -11.96 -20.60
CA GLU A 3 -24.66 -10.53 -20.72
C GLU A 3 -25.63 -9.79 -19.81
N ILE A 4 -25.11 -8.93 -18.93
CA ILE A 4 -25.96 -8.14 -18.04
C ILE A 4 -25.38 -6.74 -17.84
N ALA A 5 -26.23 -5.72 -17.84
CA ALA A 5 -25.91 -4.39 -17.35
C ALA A 5 -26.95 -4.03 -16.31
N ILE A 6 -26.48 -3.64 -15.13
CA ILE A 6 -27.35 -3.16 -14.06
C ILE A 6 -26.84 -1.79 -13.60
N ASP A 7 -27.75 -0.91 -13.26
CA ASP A 7 -27.47 0.19 -12.34
C ASP A 7 -27.70 -0.33 -10.92
N HIS A 8 -26.87 0.09 -9.98
CA HIS A 8 -26.95 -0.32 -8.59
C HIS A 8 -26.42 0.78 -7.68
N ASP A 9 -26.88 0.78 -6.43
CA ASP A 9 -26.41 1.71 -5.39
C ASP A 9 -25.21 1.19 -4.58
N GLN A 10 -24.79 -0.05 -4.82
CA GLN A 10 -23.65 -0.65 -4.13
C GLN A 10 -22.29 -0.15 -4.70
N PRO A 11 -21.24 -0.02 -3.88
CA PRO A 11 -19.89 0.33 -4.36
C PRO A 11 -19.27 -0.69 -5.32
N SER A 12 -19.53 -1.96 -5.03
CA SER A 12 -19.26 -3.09 -5.90
C SER A 12 -20.50 -3.96 -5.90
N ALA A 13 -20.93 -4.40 -7.07
CA ALA A 13 -22.00 -5.37 -7.18
C ALA A 13 -21.51 -6.57 -7.97
N ALA A 14 -22.06 -7.72 -7.64
CA ALA A 14 -21.96 -8.89 -8.46
C ALA A 14 -23.31 -9.56 -8.59
N VAL A 15 -23.49 -10.12 -9.76
CA VAL A 15 -24.68 -10.87 -10.13
C VAL A 15 -24.38 -12.34 -9.91
N LYS A 16 -25.19 -13.03 -9.11
CA LYS A 16 -25.12 -14.48 -8.97
C LYS A 16 -26.24 -15.15 -9.74
N LEU A 17 -25.88 -16.11 -10.59
CA LEU A 17 -26.83 -16.94 -11.32
C LEU A 17 -26.81 -18.36 -10.78
N TYR A 18 -27.94 -18.82 -10.25
CA TYR A 18 -28.12 -20.14 -9.68
C TYR A 18 -28.88 -21.07 -10.61
N PHE A 19 -28.58 -22.37 -10.50
CA PHE A 19 -29.24 -23.44 -11.26
C PHE A 19 -29.95 -24.38 -10.30
N ASN A 20 -31.19 -24.76 -10.62
CA ASN A 20 -31.90 -25.80 -9.88
C ASN A 20 -32.25 -26.96 -10.81
N ARG A 21 -31.80 -28.17 -10.44
CA ARG A 21 -32.02 -29.42 -11.17
C ARG A 21 -33.08 -30.33 -10.53
N GLY A 22 -33.89 -29.78 -9.62
CA GLY A 22 -34.90 -30.48 -8.84
C GLY A 22 -34.51 -30.75 -7.38
N LYS A 23 -33.39 -30.19 -6.89
CA LYS A 23 -32.90 -30.34 -5.51
C LYS A 23 -32.77 -29.02 -4.73
N GLY A 24 -33.12 -27.88 -5.33
CA GLY A 24 -32.93 -26.55 -4.76
C GLY A 24 -31.83 -25.76 -5.48
N PHE A 25 -31.45 -24.62 -4.92
CA PHE A 25 -30.34 -23.78 -5.40
C PHE A 25 -29.13 -24.00 -4.49
N GLU A 26 -27.97 -24.31 -5.07
CA GLU A 26 -26.72 -24.59 -4.35
C GLU A 26 -25.68 -23.50 -4.66
N GLU A 27 -25.03 -22.95 -3.63
CA GLU A 27 -24.05 -21.86 -3.74
C GLU A 27 -22.83 -22.27 -4.58
N GLU A 28 -22.31 -23.49 -4.36
CA GLU A 28 -21.16 -24.06 -5.05
C GLU A 28 -21.36 -24.21 -6.57
N SER A 29 -22.62 -24.23 -7.02
CA SER A 29 -22.96 -24.37 -8.44
C SER A 29 -23.25 -23.04 -9.14
N SER A 30 -23.18 -21.92 -8.41
CA SER A 30 -23.59 -20.61 -8.90
C SER A 30 -22.56 -19.97 -9.85
N VAL A 31 -23.05 -19.05 -10.69
CA VAL A 31 -22.24 -18.25 -11.60
C VAL A 31 -22.22 -16.80 -11.11
N TYR A 32 -21.17 -16.46 -10.37
CA TYR A 32 -20.71 -15.12 -9.99
C TYR A 32 -20.23 -14.19 -11.13
N LEU A 33 -20.77 -12.98 -11.27
CA LEU A 33 -20.33 -12.02 -12.29
C LEU A 33 -20.21 -10.63 -11.68
N PRO A 34 -19.00 -10.10 -11.46
CA PRO A 34 -18.80 -8.71 -11.09
C PRO A 34 -19.39 -7.80 -12.16
N VAL A 35 -20.14 -6.79 -11.71
CA VAL A 35 -20.75 -5.79 -12.57
C VAL A 35 -20.32 -4.40 -12.13
N LYS A 36 -20.33 -3.46 -13.08
CA LYS A 36 -20.16 -2.04 -12.81
C LYS A 36 -21.45 -1.35 -13.25
N ALA A 37 -21.91 -0.38 -12.47
CA ALA A 37 -23.11 0.40 -12.77
C ALA A 37 -23.14 0.86 -14.24
N GLY A 38 -24.25 0.58 -14.93
CA GLY A 38 -24.51 0.96 -16.32
C GLY A 38 -23.67 0.24 -17.39
N ARG A 39 -22.69 -0.59 -17.02
CA ARG A 39 -21.79 -1.27 -17.98
C ARG A 39 -22.21 -2.72 -18.23
N VAL A 40 -22.17 -3.14 -19.49
CA VAL A 40 -22.42 -4.53 -19.88
C VAL A 40 -21.26 -5.42 -19.44
N ALA A 41 -21.51 -6.27 -18.45
CA ALA A 41 -20.65 -7.37 -18.05
C ALA A 41 -21.02 -8.65 -18.82
N LYS A 42 -20.04 -9.51 -19.07
CA LYS A 42 -20.23 -10.78 -19.80
C LYS A 42 -19.56 -11.94 -19.08
N ARG A 43 -20.29 -13.05 -18.93
CA ARG A 43 -19.75 -14.31 -18.39
C ARG A 43 -20.06 -15.51 -19.28
N VAL A 44 -19.03 -16.24 -19.67
CA VAL A 44 -19.18 -17.55 -20.29
C VAL A 44 -19.32 -18.57 -19.16
N PHE A 45 -20.30 -19.46 -19.24
CA PHE A 45 -20.50 -20.50 -18.26
C PHE A 45 -21.06 -21.74 -18.96
N TRP A 46 -20.89 -22.89 -18.33
CA TRP A 46 -21.47 -24.15 -18.79
C TRP A 46 -22.87 -24.32 -18.19
N MET A 47 -23.89 -24.51 -19.03
CA MET A 47 -25.26 -24.79 -18.56
C MET A 47 -25.36 -26.28 -18.22
N PRO A 48 -25.59 -26.67 -16.95
CA PRO A 48 -25.73 -28.07 -16.58
C PRO A 48 -26.93 -28.73 -17.28
N LEU A 49 -26.83 -30.04 -17.55
CA LEU A 49 -27.94 -30.81 -18.12
C LEU A 49 -29.07 -30.98 -17.07
N GLY A 50 -30.32 -30.77 -17.48
CA GLY A 50 -31.48 -30.99 -16.62
C GLY A 50 -31.77 -29.84 -15.64
N VAL A 51 -31.29 -28.63 -15.91
CA VAL A 51 -31.73 -27.42 -15.21
C VAL A 51 -33.21 -27.20 -15.49
N ARG A 52 -34.00 -27.04 -14.42
CA ARG A 52 -35.45 -26.80 -14.46
C ARG A 52 -35.79 -25.33 -14.23
N THR A 53 -35.07 -24.67 -13.33
CA THR A 53 -35.24 -23.24 -13.03
C THR A 53 -33.90 -22.55 -12.82
N LEU A 54 -33.88 -21.24 -13.12
CA LEU A 54 -32.77 -20.33 -12.87
C LEU A 54 -33.22 -19.29 -11.84
N ARG A 55 -32.31 -18.91 -10.95
CA ARG A 55 -32.48 -17.75 -10.06
C ARG A 55 -31.33 -16.79 -10.33
N LEU A 56 -31.66 -15.53 -10.54
CA LEU A 56 -30.70 -14.46 -10.74
C LEU A 56 -30.80 -13.54 -9.53
N ASP A 57 -29.70 -13.39 -8.82
CA ASP A 57 -29.55 -12.47 -7.71
C ASP A 57 -28.72 -11.29 -8.22
N PRO A 58 -29.35 -10.11 -8.46
CA PRO A 58 -28.66 -8.99 -9.08
C PRO A 58 -27.68 -8.28 -8.14
N LEU A 59 -27.85 -8.48 -6.82
CA LEU A 59 -27.00 -7.99 -5.75
C LEU A 59 -26.76 -9.12 -4.74
N GLU A 60 -25.62 -9.08 -4.04
CA GLU A 60 -25.29 -10.02 -2.96
C GLU A 60 -25.84 -9.57 -1.59
N ASP A 61 -26.04 -8.26 -1.43
CA ASP A 61 -26.55 -7.62 -0.22
C ASP A 61 -27.81 -6.79 -0.49
N THR A 62 -28.44 -6.30 0.58
CA THR A 62 -29.62 -5.44 0.49
C THR A 62 -29.27 -4.12 -0.20
N GLY A 63 -29.96 -3.79 -1.28
CA GLY A 63 -29.74 -2.56 -2.03
C GLY A 63 -30.77 -2.35 -3.14
N SER A 64 -30.61 -1.27 -3.88
CA SER A 64 -31.42 -0.94 -5.05
C SER A 64 -30.64 -1.20 -6.34
N PHE A 65 -31.34 -1.75 -7.34
CA PHE A 65 -30.79 -1.98 -8.66
C PHE A 65 -31.84 -1.80 -9.75
N THR A 66 -31.39 -1.49 -10.95
CA THR A 66 -32.19 -1.51 -12.18
C THR A 66 -31.46 -2.33 -13.24
N ILE A 67 -32.10 -3.37 -13.78
CA ILE A 67 -31.52 -4.16 -14.87
C ILE A 67 -31.77 -3.44 -16.19
N GLN A 68 -30.73 -2.84 -16.76
CA GLN A 68 -30.78 -2.14 -18.04
C GLN A 68 -30.70 -3.11 -19.24
N HIS A 69 -29.94 -4.20 -19.08
CA HIS A 69 -29.75 -5.22 -20.11
C HIS A 69 -29.60 -6.58 -19.48
N LEU A 70 -30.28 -7.61 -20.01
CA LEU A 70 -30.10 -9.01 -19.63
C LEU A 70 -30.29 -9.91 -20.83
N ARG A 71 -29.27 -10.71 -21.17
CA ARG A 71 -29.32 -11.63 -22.31
C ARG A 71 -28.56 -12.93 -22.05
N PHE A 72 -29.18 -14.05 -22.43
CA PHE A 72 -28.51 -15.33 -22.55
C PHE A 72 -28.22 -15.65 -24.01
N VAL A 73 -26.96 -16.01 -24.30
CA VAL A 73 -26.50 -16.33 -25.66
C VAL A 73 -25.82 -17.69 -25.68
N TRP A 74 -26.31 -18.60 -26.51
CA TRP A 74 -25.64 -19.85 -26.83
C TRP A 74 -24.44 -19.58 -27.73
N LEU A 75 -23.28 -20.12 -27.37
CA LEU A 75 -22.03 -19.93 -28.11
C LEU A 75 -21.67 -21.20 -28.87
N THR A 76 -21.05 -21.03 -30.04
CA THR A 76 -20.37 -22.16 -30.69
C THR A 76 -19.16 -22.59 -29.85
N PRO A 77 -18.77 -23.87 -29.83
CA PRO A 77 -17.64 -24.34 -29.05
C PRO A 77 -16.35 -23.57 -29.33
N TRP A 78 -16.06 -23.28 -30.61
CA TRP A 78 -14.88 -22.53 -31.01
C TRP A 78 -14.85 -21.12 -30.43
N PHE A 79 -15.97 -20.38 -30.53
CA PHE A 79 -16.04 -19.01 -30.01
C PHE A 79 -15.97 -18.98 -28.46
N ALA A 80 -16.58 -19.96 -27.80
CA ALA A 80 -16.44 -20.12 -26.35
C ALA A 80 -14.97 -20.34 -25.96
N HIS A 81 -14.28 -21.28 -26.60
CA HIS A 81 -12.86 -21.54 -26.30
C HIS A 81 -11.98 -20.32 -26.55
N ASP A 82 -12.18 -19.57 -27.64
CA ASP A 82 -11.41 -18.35 -27.89
C ASP A 82 -11.62 -17.29 -26.79
N ARG A 83 -12.86 -17.11 -26.31
CA ARG A 83 -13.18 -16.15 -25.24
C ARG A 83 -12.60 -16.57 -23.89
N LEU A 84 -12.67 -17.85 -23.57
CA LEU A 84 -12.04 -18.40 -22.37
C LEU A 84 -10.52 -18.18 -22.42
N ALA A 85 -9.87 -18.59 -23.51
CA ALA A 85 -8.41 -18.43 -23.68
C ALA A 85 -7.99 -16.95 -23.66
N HIS A 86 -8.75 -16.07 -24.34
CA HIS A 86 -8.48 -14.64 -24.32
C HIS A 86 -8.48 -14.09 -22.89
N ARG A 87 -9.52 -14.41 -22.09
CA ARG A 87 -9.58 -13.93 -20.72
C ARG A 87 -8.40 -14.43 -19.90
N LEU A 88 -8.02 -15.70 -20.03
CA LEU A 88 -6.84 -16.26 -19.35
C LEU A 88 -5.56 -15.50 -19.71
N THR A 89 -5.33 -15.24 -21.00
CA THR A 89 -4.15 -14.47 -21.46
C THR A 89 -4.11 -13.02 -20.98
N THR A 90 -5.25 -12.46 -20.60
CA THR A 90 -5.36 -11.07 -20.15
C THR A 90 -5.39 -10.92 -18.63
N MET A 91 -6.03 -11.85 -17.92
CA MET A 91 -6.49 -11.68 -16.55
C MET A 91 -6.01 -12.76 -15.57
N HIS A 92 -5.56 -13.93 -16.05
CA HIS A 92 -5.18 -15.04 -15.18
C HIS A 92 -3.69 -14.99 -14.83
N PRO A 93 -3.28 -15.06 -13.54
CA PRO A 93 -1.89 -14.90 -13.13
C PRO A 93 -0.89 -15.78 -13.88
N GLN A 94 -1.17 -17.07 -14.00
CA GLN A 94 -0.29 -18.05 -14.67
C GLN A 94 -0.22 -17.91 -16.19
N TRP A 95 -1.30 -17.44 -16.83
CA TRP A 95 -1.46 -17.49 -18.30
C TRP A 95 -1.30 -16.12 -18.96
N ARG A 96 -1.17 -15.06 -18.15
CA ARG A 96 -1.09 -13.67 -18.62
C ARG A 96 0.09 -13.47 -19.56
N GLY A 97 -0.16 -12.81 -20.70
CA GLY A 97 0.88 -12.51 -21.69
C GLY A 97 1.30 -13.68 -22.59
N LYS A 98 0.88 -14.92 -22.29
CA LYS A 98 1.13 -16.06 -23.18
C LYS A 98 0.27 -15.99 -24.46
N PRO A 99 0.72 -16.56 -25.60
CA PRO A 99 -0.13 -16.74 -26.77
C PRO A 99 -1.33 -17.65 -26.47
N LYS A 100 -2.52 -17.33 -27.00
CA LYS A 100 -3.75 -18.14 -26.78
C LYS A 100 -3.57 -19.62 -27.14
N GLN A 101 -2.81 -19.92 -28.18
CA GLN A 101 -2.54 -21.29 -28.63
C GLN A 101 -1.75 -22.07 -27.59
N GLN A 102 -0.77 -21.42 -26.94
CA GLN A 102 0.04 -22.04 -25.89
C GLN A 102 -0.81 -22.34 -24.64
N VAL A 103 -1.66 -21.40 -24.23
CA VAL A 103 -2.58 -21.61 -23.08
C VAL A 103 -3.46 -22.84 -23.29
N LEU A 104 -3.97 -23.04 -24.51
CA LEU A 104 -4.78 -24.22 -24.82
C LEU A 104 -3.99 -25.53 -24.79
N VAL A 105 -2.72 -25.53 -25.17
CA VAL A 105 -1.83 -26.70 -25.09
C VAL A 105 -1.56 -27.03 -23.62
N ASP A 106 -1.13 -26.03 -22.86
CA ASP A 106 -0.76 -26.19 -21.46
C ASP A 106 -1.96 -26.65 -20.59
N ILE A 107 -3.17 -26.12 -20.84
CA ILE A 107 -4.39 -26.56 -20.15
C ILE A 107 -4.73 -28.02 -20.47
N LYS A 108 -4.54 -28.45 -21.73
CA LYS A 108 -4.78 -29.85 -22.10
C LYS A 108 -3.78 -30.78 -21.45
N GLN A 109 -2.52 -30.35 -21.31
CA GLN A 109 -1.49 -31.10 -20.60
C GLN A 109 -1.84 -31.20 -19.10
N LYS A 110 -2.12 -30.07 -18.44
CA LYS A 110 -2.56 -30.03 -17.03
C LYS A 110 -3.76 -30.94 -16.78
N ALA A 111 -4.72 -30.96 -17.71
CA ALA A 111 -5.89 -31.81 -17.63
C ALA A 111 -5.57 -33.30 -17.81
N ALA A 112 -4.62 -33.64 -18.68
CA ALA A 112 -4.16 -35.02 -18.87
C ALA A 112 -3.45 -35.55 -17.61
N GLU A 113 -2.58 -34.72 -17.00
CA GLU A 113 -1.89 -35.04 -15.74
C GLU A 113 -2.88 -35.25 -14.58
N ALA A 114 -3.96 -34.46 -14.53
CA ALA A 114 -5.01 -34.57 -13.52
C ALA A 114 -6.07 -35.66 -13.83
N GLY A 115 -6.01 -36.33 -14.97
CA GLY A 115 -7.03 -37.30 -15.40
C GLY A 115 -8.42 -36.69 -15.63
N GLN A 116 -8.51 -35.40 -15.94
CA GLN A 116 -9.76 -34.65 -16.09
C GLN A 116 -10.02 -34.21 -17.55
N PRO A 117 -11.28 -34.01 -17.96
CA PRO A 117 -11.57 -33.38 -19.24
C PRO A 117 -11.05 -31.94 -19.29
N TRP A 118 -10.22 -31.61 -20.29
CA TRP A 118 -9.57 -30.30 -20.40
C TRP A 118 -10.53 -29.10 -20.41
N ARG A 119 -11.78 -29.29 -20.85
CA ARG A 119 -12.80 -28.22 -20.82
C ARG A 119 -13.24 -27.86 -19.40
N HIS A 120 -13.27 -28.83 -18.48
CA HIS A 120 -13.58 -28.56 -17.08
C HIS A 120 -12.44 -27.79 -16.42
N VAL A 121 -11.19 -28.21 -16.65
CA VAL A 121 -10.01 -27.47 -16.19
C VAL A 121 -10.01 -26.05 -16.77
N MET A 122 -10.23 -25.89 -18.07
CA MET A 122 -10.30 -24.57 -18.71
C MET A 122 -11.40 -23.67 -18.10
N LEU A 123 -12.58 -24.23 -17.82
CA LEU A 123 -13.68 -23.49 -17.21
C LEU A 123 -13.39 -23.13 -15.75
N ALA A 124 -12.72 -23.99 -14.99
CA ALA A 124 -12.29 -23.71 -13.62
C ALA A 124 -11.24 -22.58 -13.58
N GLU A 125 -10.19 -22.67 -14.40
CA GLU A 125 -9.18 -21.61 -14.56
C GLU A 125 -9.83 -20.30 -15.00
N TYR A 126 -10.79 -20.37 -15.92
CA TYR A 126 -11.55 -19.19 -16.35
C TYR A 126 -12.42 -18.63 -15.21
N ALA A 127 -13.10 -19.48 -14.45
CA ALA A 127 -13.94 -19.07 -13.34
C ALA A 127 -13.12 -18.30 -12.29
N ALA A 128 -11.93 -18.79 -11.96
CA ALA A 128 -10.96 -18.15 -11.05
C ALA A 128 -10.63 -16.69 -11.43
N THR A 129 -10.73 -16.32 -12.71
CA THR A 129 -10.52 -14.92 -13.14
C THR A 129 -11.66 -13.96 -12.82
N PHE A 130 -12.80 -14.45 -12.33
CA PHE A 130 -13.96 -13.64 -11.89
C PHE A 130 -14.06 -13.56 -10.38
N ASP A 131 -13.35 -14.43 -9.67
CA ASP A 131 -13.36 -14.50 -8.20
C ASP A 131 -12.62 -13.30 -7.56
N ARG A 132 -12.38 -12.23 -8.33
CA ARG A 132 -11.74 -10.95 -7.97
C ARG A 132 -12.51 -10.11 -6.94
N PHE A 133 -13.53 -10.69 -6.31
CA PHE A 133 -14.21 -10.18 -5.11
C PHE A 133 -14.66 -11.32 -4.17
N SER A 134 -14.35 -12.58 -4.48
CA SER A 134 -14.64 -13.72 -3.61
C SER A 134 -13.68 -14.90 -3.86
N VAL A 135 -12.39 -14.67 -3.67
CA VAL A 135 -11.54 -15.44 -2.75
C VAL A 135 -10.43 -14.47 -2.36
N GLN A 136 -10.59 -13.74 -1.25
CA GLN A 136 -9.40 -13.44 -0.46
C GLN A 136 -8.74 -14.80 -0.29
N TYR A 137 -7.50 -15.00 -0.77
CA TYR A 137 -6.74 -16.13 -0.23
C TYR A 137 -6.89 -15.99 1.27
N SER A 138 -7.57 -16.97 1.89
CA SER A 138 -7.55 -17.00 3.33
C SER A 138 -6.07 -17.04 3.69
N TYR A 139 -5.68 -16.31 4.72
CA TYR A 139 -4.26 -16.30 5.06
C TYR A 139 -3.72 -17.73 5.27
N VAL A 140 -4.58 -18.63 5.75
CA VAL A 140 -4.34 -20.08 5.82
C VAL A 140 -4.02 -20.71 4.46
N ASP A 141 -4.72 -20.36 3.38
CA ASP A 141 -4.43 -20.88 2.04
C ASP A 141 -3.20 -20.23 1.41
N TRP A 142 -2.94 -18.96 1.70
CA TRP A 142 -1.69 -18.29 1.33
C TRP A 142 -0.50 -18.99 1.99
N LEU A 143 -0.61 -19.35 3.27
CA LEU A 143 0.42 -20.10 4.01
C LEU A 143 0.70 -21.46 3.38
N LYS A 144 -0.32 -22.21 2.97
CA LYS A 144 -0.16 -23.52 2.30
C LYS A 144 0.57 -23.44 0.96
N GLN A 145 0.53 -22.28 0.31
CA GLN A 145 1.17 -22.04 -0.98
C GLN A 145 2.59 -21.49 -0.85
N GLN A 146 3.00 -21.09 0.36
CA GLN A 146 4.37 -20.66 0.56
C GLN A 146 5.33 -21.83 0.35
N PRO A 147 6.44 -21.62 -0.38
CA PRO A 147 7.41 -22.68 -0.61
C PRO A 147 7.95 -23.18 0.73
N SER A 148 7.78 -24.47 1.02
CA SER A 148 8.41 -25.09 2.19
C SER A 148 9.86 -25.37 1.87
N VAL A 149 10.77 -24.65 2.51
CA VAL A 149 12.21 -24.92 2.46
C VAL A 149 12.51 -26.10 3.37
N SER A 150 13.23 -27.08 2.88
CA SER A 150 13.62 -28.27 3.66
C SER A 150 14.69 -27.93 4.69
N LEU A 151 14.78 -28.72 5.76
CA LEU A 151 15.85 -28.57 6.76
C LEU A 151 17.25 -28.71 6.13
N GLU A 152 17.40 -29.54 5.09
CA GLU A 152 18.65 -29.68 4.35
C GLU A 152 19.03 -28.39 3.60
N GLU A 153 18.08 -27.74 2.94
CA GLU A 153 18.30 -26.45 2.27
C GLU A 153 18.66 -25.34 3.27
N TYR A 154 18.03 -25.32 4.44
CA TYR A 154 18.41 -24.38 5.50
C TYR A 154 19.82 -24.64 6.02
N GLN A 155 20.21 -25.90 6.21
CA GLN A 155 21.59 -26.26 6.61
C GLN A 155 22.62 -25.83 5.55
N GLN A 156 22.32 -26.04 4.27
CA GLN A 156 23.18 -25.56 3.18
C GLN A 156 23.30 -24.04 3.17
N THR A 157 22.18 -23.34 3.37
CA THR A 157 22.14 -21.88 3.43
C THR A 157 22.98 -21.35 4.61
N LEU A 158 22.84 -21.96 5.79
CA LEU A 158 23.64 -21.64 6.97
C LEU A 158 25.15 -21.84 6.71
N GLN A 159 25.54 -22.94 6.06
CA GLN A 159 26.93 -23.22 5.71
C GLN A 159 27.50 -22.26 4.65
N ALA A 160 26.64 -21.68 3.81
CA ALA A 160 27.03 -20.73 2.78
C ALA A 160 27.19 -19.29 3.31
N LEU A 161 26.76 -19.00 4.55
CA LEU A 161 26.94 -17.68 5.14
C LEU A 161 28.43 -17.38 5.35
N THR A 162 28.85 -16.21 4.91
CA THR A 162 30.23 -15.73 5.08
C THR A 162 30.45 -15.08 6.45
N ALA A 163 29.41 -14.48 7.00
CA ALA A 163 29.37 -13.91 8.33
C ALA A 163 28.26 -14.58 9.15
N THR A 164 28.55 -14.87 10.41
CA THR A 164 27.61 -15.48 11.35
C THR A 164 27.45 -14.58 12.58
N PRO A 165 26.86 -13.37 12.42
CA PRO A 165 26.70 -12.44 13.53
C PRO A 165 25.83 -13.06 14.63
N VAL A 166 26.18 -12.83 15.89
CA VAL A 166 25.37 -13.26 17.03
C VAL A 166 24.19 -12.30 17.20
N ILE A 167 22.97 -12.83 17.27
CA ILE A 167 21.75 -12.06 17.52
C ILE A 167 21.29 -12.29 18.96
N SER A 168 21.34 -11.24 19.78
CA SER A 168 20.83 -11.25 21.15
C SER A 168 19.33 -10.91 21.17
N VAL A 169 18.48 -11.88 21.49
CA VAL A 169 17.03 -11.69 21.61
C VAL A 169 16.73 -11.11 23.00
N VAL A 170 16.16 -9.91 23.05
CA VAL A 170 15.84 -9.16 24.27
C VAL A 170 14.37 -9.38 24.62
N VAL A 171 14.12 -9.96 25.81
CA VAL A 171 12.77 -10.31 26.29
C VAL A 171 12.49 -9.73 27.68
N PRO A 172 11.72 -8.63 27.79
CA PRO A 172 11.22 -8.14 29.07
C PRO A 172 10.02 -8.98 29.55
N VAL A 173 10.05 -9.48 30.79
CA VAL A 173 9.03 -10.40 31.34
C VAL A 173 8.33 -9.78 32.54
N PHE A 174 7.00 -9.64 32.51
CA PHE A 174 6.20 -9.27 33.68
C PHE A 174 4.86 -9.99 33.69
N ASN A 175 4.70 -10.95 34.61
CA ASN A 175 3.45 -11.70 34.85
C ASN A 175 2.80 -12.33 33.59
N PRO A 176 3.53 -12.99 32.69
CA PRO A 176 2.92 -13.71 31.58
C PRO A 176 2.16 -14.95 32.06
N SER A 177 1.30 -15.49 31.19
CA SER A 177 0.89 -16.89 31.28
C SER A 177 2.12 -17.79 31.11
N LEU A 178 2.24 -18.85 31.93
CA LEU A 178 3.35 -19.81 31.83
C LEU A 178 3.36 -20.51 30.47
N ASP A 179 2.19 -20.80 29.90
CA ASP A 179 2.09 -21.44 28.57
C ASP A 179 2.59 -20.51 27.46
N HIS A 180 2.25 -19.22 27.54
CA HIS A 180 2.70 -18.24 26.56
C HIS A 180 4.20 -17.99 26.68
N LEU A 181 4.71 -17.85 27.90
CA LEU A 181 6.15 -17.70 28.14
C LEU A 181 6.92 -18.94 27.66
N THR A 182 6.45 -20.15 27.96
CA THR A 182 7.05 -21.40 27.48
C THR A 182 7.09 -21.41 25.95
N SER A 183 5.98 -21.09 25.28
CA SER A 183 5.91 -21.02 23.81
C SER A 183 6.87 -19.98 23.23
N CYS A 184 7.00 -18.82 23.87
CA CYS A 184 7.94 -17.77 23.48
C CYS A 184 9.40 -18.28 23.54
N LEU A 185 9.81 -18.83 24.69
CA LEU A 185 11.17 -19.32 24.92
C LEU A 185 11.50 -20.50 24.00
N ASP A 186 10.59 -21.46 23.85
CA ASP A 186 10.77 -22.60 22.96
C ASP A 186 10.89 -22.17 21.48
N SER A 187 10.22 -21.09 21.06
CA SER A 187 10.36 -20.56 19.69
C SER A 187 11.76 -20.02 19.40
N VAL A 188 12.48 -19.53 20.42
CA VAL A 188 13.88 -19.11 20.31
C VAL A 188 14.83 -20.31 20.35
N LEU A 189 14.58 -21.29 21.23
CA LEU A 189 15.37 -22.52 21.27
C LEU A 189 15.31 -23.32 19.95
N ALA A 190 14.17 -23.26 19.26
CA ALA A 190 13.91 -23.97 18.01
C ALA A 190 14.46 -23.28 16.75
N GLN A 191 15.14 -22.13 16.88
CA GLN A 191 15.66 -21.38 15.72
C GLN A 191 16.69 -22.20 14.92
N TYR A 192 16.57 -22.18 13.59
CA TYR A 192 17.49 -22.87 12.69
C TYR A 192 18.88 -22.23 12.64
N TYR A 193 18.95 -20.93 12.92
CA TYR A 193 20.21 -20.23 13.09
C TYR A 193 20.76 -20.49 14.51
N PRO A 194 21.98 -21.01 14.69
CA PRO A 194 22.46 -21.40 16.02
C PRO A 194 23.14 -20.25 16.79
N HIS A 195 23.52 -19.16 16.12
CA HIS A 195 24.30 -18.06 16.69
C HIS A 195 23.38 -16.98 17.30
N TRP A 196 22.74 -17.33 18.40
CA TRP A 196 21.90 -16.41 19.16
C TRP A 196 22.21 -16.48 20.66
N GLN A 197 21.77 -15.44 21.36
CA GLN A 197 21.76 -15.35 22.82
C GLN A 197 20.36 -14.90 23.25
N LEU A 198 19.77 -15.49 24.28
CA LEU A 198 18.47 -15.09 24.80
C LEU A 198 18.67 -14.32 26.11
N CYS A 199 18.34 -13.04 26.09
CA CYS A 199 18.56 -12.09 27.17
C CYS A 199 17.22 -11.72 27.82
N ILE A 200 16.97 -12.22 29.01
CA ILE A 200 15.67 -12.12 29.68
C ILE A 200 15.80 -11.24 30.92
N ALA A 201 14.89 -10.29 31.07
CA ALA A 201 14.72 -9.53 32.30
C ALA A 201 13.37 -9.83 32.95
N ASN A 202 13.38 -10.60 34.04
CA ASN A 202 12.18 -10.77 34.87
C ASN A 202 11.96 -9.50 35.69
N ASP A 203 10.93 -8.74 35.35
CA ASP A 203 10.63 -7.44 35.93
C ASP A 203 9.83 -7.54 37.25
N ALA A 204 10.36 -8.33 38.19
CA ALA A 204 9.71 -8.64 39.47
C ALA A 204 8.30 -9.25 39.30
N SER A 205 8.15 -10.23 38.40
CA SER A 205 6.90 -10.98 38.26
C SER A 205 6.45 -11.58 39.60
N THR A 206 5.18 -11.33 39.94
CA THR A 206 4.48 -11.85 41.11
C THR A 206 3.71 -13.13 40.82
N ALA A 207 3.48 -13.45 39.54
CA ALA A 207 2.79 -14.65 39.11
C ALA A 207 3.59 -15.90 39.54
N PRO A 208 2.95 -16.88 40.20
CA PRO A 208 3.63 -18.10 40.62
C PRO A 208 4.27 -18.85 39.45
N GLY A 209 5.49 -19.36 39.64
CA GLY A 209 6.18 -20.21 38.67
C GLY A 209 6.99 -19.48 37.61
N VAL A 210 6.79 -18.17 37.38
CA VAL A 210 7.53 -17.44 36.32
C VAL A 210 9.03 -17.44 36.57
N ALA A 211 9.49 -17.07 37.77
CA ALA A 211 10.91 -17.07 38.09
C ALA A 211 11.54 -18.46 37.97
N ALA A 212 10.88 -19.48 38.52
CA ALA A 212 11.34 -20.86 38.47
C ALA A 212 11.43 -21.40 37.02
N LEU A 213 10.48 -21.04 36.15
CA LEU A 213 10.51 -21.40 34.74
C LEU A 213 11.71 -20.75 34.04
N LEU A 214 11.97 -19.48 34.30
CA LEU A 214 13.12 -18.78 33.71
C LEU A 214 14.45 -19.38 34.17
N ASP A 215 14.58 -19.72 35.45
CA ASP A 215 15.75 -20.40 36.00
C ASP A 215 15.98 -21.77 35.34
N GLU A 216 14.90 -22.54 35.14
CA GLU A 216 14.96 -23.84 34.43
C GLU A 216 15.50 -23.69 33.01
N TYR A 217 15.05 -22.69 32.26
CA TYR A 217 15.53 -22.44 30.90
C TYR A 217 17.01 -21.99 30.88
N ALA A 218 17.43 -21.18 31.85
CA ALA A 218 18.82 -20.76 31.99
C ALA A 218 19.76 -21.93 32.34
N GLU A 219 19.29 -22.89 33.16
CA GLU A 219 20.04 -24.12 33.45
C GLU A 219 20.09 -25.08 32.25
N ARG A 220 19.02 -25.10 31.42
CA ARG A 220 18.86 -26.00 30.28
C ARG A 220 19.75 -25.63 29.08
N ASP A 221 19.94 -24.35 28.80
CA ASP A 221 20.75 -23.88 27.67
C ASP A 221 21.62 -22.68 28.06
N PRO A 222 22.96 -22.76 27.95
CA PRO A 222 23.87 -21.71 28.41
C PRO A 222 23.76 -20.40 27.59
N ARG A 223 23.07 -20.41 26.45
CA ARG A 223 22.78 -19.20 25.67
C ARG A 223 21.63 -18.38 26.26
N VAL A 224 20.89 -18.93 27.22
CA VAL A 224 19.79 -18.26 27.92
C VAL A 224 20.34 -17.60 29.18
N GLN A 225 20.23 -16.29 29.26
CA GLN A 225 20.65 -15.49 30.42
C GLN A 225 19.45 -14.74 30.99
N VAL A 226 19.31 -14.81 32.31
CA VAL A 226 18.19 -14.23 33.04
C VAL A 226 18.71 -13.25 34.08
N ILE A 227 18.12 -12.07 34.14
CA ILE A 227 18.26 -11.13 35.26
C ILE A 227 16.91 -10.98 35.96
N HIS A 228 16.87 -11.23 37.26
CA HIS A 228 15.70 -10.95 38.09
C HIS A 228 15.83 -9.56 38.71
N ARG A 229 14.93 -8.66 38.30
CA ARG A 229 14.87 -7.31 38.86
C ARG A 229 14.23 -7.35 40.25
N PRO A 230 14.74 -6.58 41.22
CA PRO A 230 14.21 -6.57 42.59
C PRO A 230 12.87 -5.82 42.70
N GLN A 231 12.53 -5.00 41.72
CA GLN A 231 11.31 -4.20 41.67
C GLN A 231 10.84 -4.05 40.23
N ASN A 232 9.53 -3.95 40.04
CA ASN A 232 8.92 -3.69 38.73
C ASN A 232 9.27 -2.25 38.29
N GLY A 233 9.93 -2.11 37.15
CA GLY A 233 10.23 -0.82 36.53
C GLY A 233 9.67 -0.66 35.12
N HIS A 234 8.67 -1.46 34.77
CA HIS A 234 8.01 -1.50 33.47
C HIS A 234 8.94 -1.82 32.28
N ILE A 235 8.33 -1.85 31.08
CA ILE A 235 8.93 -2.40 29.86
C ILE A 235 10.23 -1.70 29.46
N CYS A 236 10.39 -0.39 29.63
CA CYS A 236 11.63 0.31 29.26
C CYS A 236 12.81 -0.13 30.12
N ALA A 237 12.66 -0.11 31.45
CA ALA A 237 13.76 -0.50 32.34
C ALA A 237 14.01 -2.02 32.33
N ALA A 238 12.97 -2.83 32.08
CA ALA A 238 13.11 -4.26 31.87
C ALA A 238 13.90 -4.56 30.58
N SER A 239 13.52 -3.91 29.47
CA SER A 239 14.22 -4.05 28.19
C SER A 239 15.68 -3.58 28.27
N ASN A 240 15.97 -2.50 29.01
CA ASN A 240 17.35 -2.08 29.27
C ASN A 240 18.14 -3.09 30.13
N SER A 241 17.49 -3.72 31.11
CA SER A 241 18.13 -4.76 31.92
C SER A 241 18.48 -5.97 31.07
N ALA A 242 17.58 -6.41 30.18
CA ALA A 242 17.85 -7.47 29.22
C ALA A 242 18.91 -7.07 28.17
N LEU A 243 18.87 -5.84 27.66
CA LEU A 243 19.90 -5.28 26.76
C LEU A 243 21.29 -5.24 27.40
N SER A 244 21.38 -5.13 28.72
CA SER A 244 22.67 -5.17 29.44
C SER A 244 23.35 -6.54 29.38
N LEU A 245 22.57 -7.62 29.20
CA LEU A 245 23.07 -8.98 29.00
C LEU A 245 23.53 -9.25 27.55
N ALA A 246 23.09 -8.41 26.59
CA ALA A 246 23.33 -8.66 25.17
C ALA A 246 24.82 -8.57 24.79
N GLU A 247 25.38 -9.66 24.29
CA GLU A 247 26.76 -9.73 23.80
C GLU A 247 26.84 -9.78 22.27
N GLY A 248 25.72 -10.03 21.59
CA GLY A 248 25.63 -10.12 20.15
C GLY A 248 25.82 -8.79 19.43
N GLU A 249 26.21 -8.87 18.16
CA GLU A 249 26.38 -7.71 17.27
C GLU A 249 25.04 -6.99 17.00
N PHE A 250 23.95 -7.75 17.04
CA PHE A 250 22.59 -7.26 16.88
C PHE A 250 21.70 -7.66 18.05
N VAL A 251 20.71 -6.82 18.36
CA VAL A 251 19.61 -7.12 19.27
C VAL A 251 18.30 -7.27 18.52
N ALA A 252 17.56 -8.33 18.82
CA ALA A 252 16.21 -8.56 18.31
C ALA A 252 15.18 -8.36 19.42
N LEU A 253 14.06 -7.69 19.12
CA LEU A 253 13.01 -7.41 20.12
C LEU A 253 11.93 -8.48 20.07
N LEU A 254 11.64 -9.11 21.21
CA LEU A 254 10.61 -10.14 21.35
C LEU A 254 9.81 -9.94 22.64
N ASP A 255 8.49 -9.85 22.52
CA ASP A 255 7.60 -9.81 23.67
C ASP A 255 7.38 -11.21 24.25
N HIS A 256 7.18 -11.26 25.57
CA HIS A 256 7.21 -12.51 26.36
C HIS A 256 6.03 -13.48 26.09
N ASP A 257 5.03 -13.05 25.33
CA ASP A 257 3.85 -13.82 24.95
C ASP A 257 3.77 -14.12 23.44
N ASP A 258 4.72 -13.61 22.67
CA ASP A 258 4.81 -13.76 21.22
C ASP A 258 5.78 -14.87 20.81
N CYS A 259 5.80 -15.21 19.52
CA CYS A 259 6.65 -16.29 19.00
C CYS A 259 7.38 -15.86 17.72
N LEU A 260 8.59 -16.41 17.53
CA LEU A 260 9.32 -16.28 16.29
C LEU A 260 9.03 -17.46 15.35
N ALA A 261 9.04 -17.21 14.04
CA ALA A 261 9.09 -18.29 13.06
C ALA A 261 10.43 -19.05 13.21
N PRO A 262 10.50 -20.39 13.01
CA PRO A 262 11.73 -21.17 13.18
C PRO A 262 12.94 -20.69 12.36
N GLU A 263 12.68 -20.07 11.21
CA GLU A 263 13.67 -19.51 10.30
C GLU A 263 14.01 -18.03 10.57
N ALA A 264 13.34 -17.37 11.52
CA ALA A 264 13.40 -15.91 11.71
C ALA A 264 14.83 -15.37 11.83
N LEU A 265 15.64 -15.94 12.72
CA LEU A 265 17.02 -15.47 12.92
C LEU A 265 17.94 -15.82 11.75
N LEU A 266 17.65 -16.91 11.02
CA LEU A 266 18.43 -17.30 9.83
C LEU A 266 18.18 -16.32 8.68
N GLU A 267 16.93 -15.96 8.44
CA GLU A 267 16.55 -14.98 7.42
C GLU A 267 17.15 -13.59 7.70
N MET A 268 17.20 -13.19 8.97
CA MET A 268 17.91 -11.97 9.38
C MET A 268 19.41 -12.06 9.10
N ALA A 269 20.06 -13.18 9.42
CA ALA A 269 21.47 -13.40 9.13
C ALA A 269 21.78 -13.43 7.61
N ILE A 270 20.88 -14.01 6.81
CA ILE A 270 20.96 -13.98 5.33
C ILE A 270 20.89 -12.52 4.85
N ALA A 271 19.94 -11.74 5.36
CA ALA A 271 19.81 -10.33 5.02
C ALA A 271 21.06 -9.52 5.41
N MET A 272 21.64 -9.76 6.59
CA MET A 272 22.91 -9.13 7.01
C MET A 272 24.08 -9.50 6.11
N ASN A 273 24.16 -10.74 5.62
CA ASN A 273 25.20 -11.13 4.64
C ASN A 273 24.99 -10.46 3.28
N ARG A 274 23.73 -10.30 2.84
CA ARG A 274 23.40 -9.60 1.60
C ARG A 274 23.62 -8.10 1.70
N PHE A 275 23.40 -7.53 2.88
CA PHE A 275 23.54 -6.11 3.18
C PHE A 275 24.46 -5.90 4.39
N PRO A 276 25.80 -6.03 4.24
CA PRO A 276 26.74 -5.98 5.37
C PRO A 276 26.79 -4.65 6.13
N GLN A 277 26.21 -3.58 5.57
CA GLN A 277 26.09 -2.28 6.23
C GLN A 277 24.78 -2.10 6.98
N ALA A 278 23.88 -3.10 6.99
CA ALA A 278 22.61 -3.01 7.69
C ALA A 278 22.83 -2.72 9.18
N ARG A 279 22.11 -1.72 9.69
CA ARG A 279 22.12 -1.33 11.12
C ARG A 279 20.74 -1.49 11.75
N LEU A 280 19.69 -1.58 10.93
CA LEU A 280 18.33 -1.89 11.32
C LEU A 280 17.75 -2.84 10.27
N LEU A 281 17.18 -3.96 10.72
CA LEU A 281 16.40 -4.87 9.90
C LEU A 281 15.02 -5.05 10.52
N TYR A 282 14.00 -5.25 9.69
CA TYR A 282 12.65 -5.57 10.15
C TYR A 282 11.96 -6.55 9.22
N SER A 283 11.01 -7.33 9.77
CA SER A 283 10.23 -8.31 9.00
C SER A 283 8.75 -7.97 8.95
N ASP A 284 8.04 -8.69 8.09
CA ASP A 284 6.58 -8.81 8.19
C ASP A 284 6.19 -9.60 9.45
N GLU A 285 4.94 -9.45 9.87
CA GLU A 285 4.36 -10.07 11.06
C GLU A 285 2.92 -10.52 10.78
N ASP A 286 2.42 -11.44 11.60
CA ASP A 286 1.01 -11.80 11.64
C ASP A 286 0.55 -12.01 13.09
N LYS A 287 -0.70 -12.44 13.28
CA LYS A 287 -1.26 -12.73 14.60
C LYS A 287 -1.51 -14.20 14.83
N LEU A 288 -1.37 -14.64 16.07
CA LEU A 288 -1.79 -15.95 16.58
C LEU A 288 -3.03 -15.79 17.45
N ASP A 289 -4.05 -16.58 17.15
CA ASP A 289 -5.22 -16.70 18.03
C ASP A 289 -4.93 -17.63 19.23
N GLU A 290 -5.90 -17.77 20.13
CA GLU A 290 -5.81 -18.65 21.31
C GLU A 290 -5.59 -20.13 20.96
N ARG A 291 -5.87 -20.54 19.72
CA ARG A 291 -5.68 -21.92 19.23
C ARG A 291 -4.35 -22.10 18.50
N GLY A 292 -3.53 -21.04 18.40
CA GLY A 292 -2.29 -21.04 17.65
C GLY A 292 -2.48 -20.96 16.14
N VAL A 293 -3.65 -20.55 15.65
CA VAL A 293 -3.91 -20.34 14.22
C VAL A 293 -3.47 -18.94 13.83
N ARG A 294 -2.70 -18.87 12.74
CA ARG A 294 -2.16 -17.62 12.18
C ARG A 294 -3.22 -16.86 11.38
N TYR A 295 -3.34 -15.55 11.57
CA TYR A 295 -4.30 -14.66 10.88
C TYR A 295 -3.82 -13.19 10.80
N ASP A 296 -4.52 -12.35 10.01
CA ASP A 296 -4.31 -10.89 9.92
C ASP A 296 -2.84 -10.45 9.66
N PRO A 297 -2.23 -10.86 8.52
CA PRO A 297 -0.84 -10.53 8.22
C PRO A 297 -0.64 -9.04 7.92
N HIS A 298 0.42 -8.48 8.50
CA HIS A 298 0.92 -7.16 8.16
C HIS A 298 2.14 -7.28 7.25
N PHE A 299 1.87 -7.18 5.94
CA PHE A 299 2.85 -7.11 4.87
C PHE A 299 3.30 -5.66 4.67
N LYS A 300 4.42 -5.33 5.28
CA LYS A 300 4.97 -3.98 5.41
C LYS A 300 5.63 -3.53 4.10
N PRO A 301 5.66 -2.22 3.81
CA PRO A 301 6.50 -1.68 2.75
C PRO A 301 7.98 -1.69 3.16
N ASP A 302 8.85 -1.40 2.20
CA ASP A 302 10.24 -1.00 2.50
C ASP A 302 10.26 0.35 3.25
N TRP A 303 11.46 0.82 3.59
CA TRP A 303 11.66 1.98 4.46
C TRP A 303 10.83 3.20 4.02
N ASN A 304 9.93 3.63 4.91
CA ASN A 304 8.97 4.71 4.69
C ASN A 304 8.98 5.66 5.89
N PRO A 305 9.85 6.68 5.89
CA PRO A 305 10.02 7.60 7.03
C PRO A 305 8.75 8.38 7.36
N ASP A 306 7.98 8.81 6.35
CA ASP A 306 6.73 9.53 6.59
C ASP A 306 5.64 8.63 7.20
N LEU A 307 5.60 7.35 6.79
CA LEU A 307 4.74 6.36 7.46
C LEU A 307 5.20 6.09 8.89
N LEU A 308 6.51 6.02 9.17
CA LEU A 308 7.01 5.85 10.54
C LEU A 308 6.60 7.02 11.45
N LEU A 309 6.60 8.25 10.94
CA LEU A 309 6.10 9.41 11.69
C LEU A 309 4.59 9.31 11.95
N ALA A 310 3.84 8.75 11.02
CA ALA A 310 2.39 8.61 11.12
C ALA A 310 1.94 7.41 11.97
N GLN A 311 2.73 6.33 12.01
CA GLN A 311 2.44 5.09 12.74
C GLN A 311 3.71 4.23 12.88
N ASN A 312 3.88 3.52 14.00
CA ASN A 312 4.93 2.52 14.14
C ASN A 312 4.63 1.27 13.30
N TYR A 313 4.93 1.30 12.01
CA TYR A 313 4.73 0.16 11.12
C TYR A 313 5.87 -0.86 11.18
N LEU A 314 7.06 -0.47 11.69
CA LEU A 314 8.21 -1.37 11.80
C LEU A 314 7.95 -2.47 12.82
N SER A 315 7.44 -2.11 14.01
CA SER A 315 6.98 -3.05 15.03
C SER A 315 8.01 -4.17 15.27
N HIS A 316 7.55 -5.42 15.33
CA HIS A 316 8.35 -6.62 15.46
C HIS A 316 8.32 -7.44 14.14
N LEU A 317 9.31 -8.26 13.81
CA LEU A 317 10.61 -8.43 14.46
C LEU A 317 11.56 -7.30 14.04
N GLY A 318 11.84 -6.36 14.94
CA GLY A 318 12.88 -5.34 14.74
C GLY A 318 14.23 -5.85 15.25
N VAL A 319 15.26 -5.79 14.40
CA VAL A 319 16.64 -6.21 14.70
C VAL A 319 17.59 -5.04 14.50
N TYR A 320 18.26 -4.63 15.57
CA TYR A 320 19.02 -3.39 15.63
C TYR A 320 20.49 -3.69 15.93
N SER A 321 21.41 -2.91 15.37
CA SER A 321 22.81 -2.96 15.77
C SER A 321 22.94 -2.68 17.28
N THR A 322 23.48 -3.63 18.04
CA THR A 322 23.61 -3.52 19.51
C THR A 322 24.40 -2.29 19.92
N ALA A 323 25.51 -2.04 19.21
CA ALA A 323 26.36 -0.87 19.44
C ALA A 323 25.57 0.45 19.25
N LEU A 324 24.71 0.52 18.23
CA LEU A 324 23.91 1.72 17.96
C LEU A 324 22.85 1.94 19.03
N VAL A 325 22.16 0.89 19.44
CA VAL A 325 21.15 0.98 20.52
C VAL A 325 21.78 1.49 21.81
N ARG A 326 22.99 1.01 22.15
CA ARG A 326 23.76 1.46 23.31
C ARG A 326 24.22 2.92 23.19
N GLU A 327 24.74 3.30 22.04
CA GLU A 327 25.14 4.69 21.74
C GLU A 327 23.98 5.66 21.92
N LEU A 328 22.77 5.26 21.49
CA LEU A 328 21.54 6.05 21.61
C LEU A 328 20.87 5.95 23.00
N GLY A 329 21.50 5.29 23.97
CA GLY A 329 21.03 5.20 25.35
C GLY A 329 19.91 4.19 25.62
N GLY A 330 19.71 3.20 24.73
CA GLY A 330 18.73 2.12 24.93
C GLY A 330 17.27 2.57 24.84
N PHE A 331 16.42 1.98 25.67
CA PHE A 331 14.99 2.28 25.80
C PHE A 331 14.79 3.42 26.80
N ARG A 332 14.14 4.50 26.40
CA ARG A 332 13.96 5.66 27.28
C ARG A 332 12.77 5.46 28.21
N GLU A 333 13.00 5.59 29.52
CA GLU A 333 11.91 5.61 30.51
C GLU A 333 10.94 6.77 30.24
N GLY A 334 9.66 6.55 30.50
CA GLY A 334 8.57 7.49 30.20
C GLY A 334 8.02 7.38 28.77
N PHE A 335 8.44 6.39 27.99
CA PHE A 335 7.89 6.02 26.68
C PHE A 335 7.28 4.63 26.67
N GLU A 336 7.01 4.05 27.85
CA GLU A 336 6.42 2.71 27.96
C GLU A 336 5.13 2.66 27.14
N GLY A 337 4.88 1.56 26.43
CA GLY A 337 3.77 1.43 25.47
C GLY A 337 4.05 1.97 24.06
N SER A 338 5.17 2.64 23.84
CA SER A 338 5.67 3.04 22.51
C SER A 338 7.21 3.12 22.45
N GLN A 339 7.87 2.34 23.32
CA GLN A 339 9.32 2.35 23.50
C GLN A 339 10.07 1.87 22.25
N ASP A 340 9.44 0.98 21.48
CA ASP A 340 9.89 0.46 20.20
C ASP A 340 9.79 1.52 19.10
N HIS A 341 8.70 2.28 19.04
CA HIS A 341 8.55 3.42 18.12
C HIS A 341 9.57 4.51 18.42
N ASP A 342 9.75 4.84 19.69
CA ASP A 342 10.78 5.78 20.15
C ASP A 342 12.19 5.36 19.72
N LEU A 343 12.54 4.08 19.94
CA LEU A 343 13.83 3.54 19.54
C LEU A 343 13.99 3.57 18.02
N ALA A 344 12.99 3.12 17.27
CA ALA A 344 13.00 3.13 15.81
C ALA A 344 13.19 4.55 15.24
N LEU A 345 12.48 5.55 15.76
CA LEU A 345 12.64 6.95 15.35
C LEU A 345 14.06 7.49 15.62
N ARG A 346 14.67 7.14 16.75
CA ARG A 346 16.04 7.57 17.07
C ARG A 346 17.09 6.86 16.21
N VAL A 347 16.94 5.54 16.03
CA VAL A 347 17.85 4.73 15.20
C VAL A 347 17.82 5.22 13.77
N THR A 348 16.63 5.33 13.17
CA THR A 348 16.48 5.71 11.76
C THR A 348 16.93 7.14 11.48
N ALA A 349 16.88 8.04 12.47
CA ALA A 349 17.44 9.39 12.35
C ALA A 349 18.99 9.44 12.37
N SER A 350 19.63 8.38 12.87
CA SER A 350 21.09 8.31 13.08
C SER A 350 21.86 7.55 11.99
N ILE A 351 21.15 6.95 11.04
CA ILE A 351 21.73 6.11 9.98
C ILE A 351 21.21 6.49 8.61
N ALA A 352 21.93 6.08 7.57
CA ALA A 352 21.49 6.27 6.20
C ALA A 352 20.35 5.32 5.84
N ALA A 353 19.49 5.71 4.90
CA ALA A 353 18.30 4.95 4.52
C ALA A 353 18.64 3.54 4.00
N GLU A 354 19.76 3.41 3.29
CA GLU A 354 20.29 2.14 2.77
C GLU A 354 20.78 1.17 3.85
N HIS A 355 20.92 1.62 5.11
CA HIS A 355 21.26 0.77 6.25
C HIS A 355 20.02 0.20 6.95
N ILE A 356 18.82 0.51 6.45
CA ILE A 356 17.53 0.01 6.93
C ILE A 356 17.02 -1.03 5.94
N VAL A 357 16.90 -2.28 6.37
CA VAL A 357 16.58 -3.41 5.49
C VAL A 357 15.27 -4.04 5.89
N HIS A 358 14.36 -4.16 4.93
CA HIS A 358 13.13 -4.93 5.08
C HIS A 358 13.34 -6.36 4.59
N VAL A 359 12.90 -7.34 5.39
CA VAL A 359 12.84 -8.76 5.04
C VAL A 359 11.35 -9.13 4.86
N PRO A 360 10.84 -9.22 3.61
CA PRO A 360 9.40 -9.38 3.32
C PRO A 360 8.93 -10.83 3.53
N LYS A 361 9.14 -11.33 4.74
CA LYS A 361 8.75 -12.65 5.24
C LYS A 361 8.10 -12.47 6.61
N VAL A 362 7.08 -13.29 6.89
CA VAL A 362 6.40 -13.28 8.18
C VAL A 362 7.22 -14.07 9.18
N LEU A 363 8.05 -13.36 9.96
CA LEU A 363 9.02 -13.95 10.89
C LEU A 363 8.65 -13.74 12.36
N TYR A 364 7.58 -13.00 12.61
CA TYR A 364 7.07 -12.69 13.94
C TYR A 364 5.58 -12.99 14.03
N HIS A 365 5.17 -13.56 15.16
CA HIS A 365 3.81 -13.98 15.42
C HIS A 365 3.29 -13.34 16.71
N TRP A 366 2.45 -12.31 16.56
CA TRP A 366 1.87 -11.57 17.68
C TRP A 366 0.65 -12.30 18.25
N ARG A 367 0.69 -12.67 19.52
CA ARG A 367 -0.44 -13.28 20.21
C ARG A 367 -1.54 -12.27 20.55
N ALA A 368 -2.74 -12.54 20.05
CA ALA A 368 -3.93 -11.77 20.40
C ALA A 368 -4.60 -12.34 21.67
N ALA A 369 -4.05 -12.04 22.85
CA ALA A 369 -4.62 -12.48 24.14
C ALA A 369 -5.56 -11.43 24.79
N GLU A 370 -6.49 -11.89 25.64
CA GLU A 370 -7.37 -11.03 26.44
C GLU A 370 -6.55 -10.17 27.42
N GLY A 371 -6.64 -8.84 27.29
CA GLY A 371 -5.82 -7.89 28.06
C GLY A 371 -4.58 -7.34 27.35
N SER A 372 -4.29 -7.81 26.12
CA SER A 372 -3.28 -7.24 25.23
C SER A 372 -3.74 -5.89 24.65
N THR A 373 -2.76 -5.05 24.25
CA THR A 373 -2.98 -3.76 23.58
C THR A 373 -3.82 -3.90 22.30
N ALA A 374 -3.84 -5.10 21.71
CA ALA A 374 -4.68 -5.45 20.58
C ALA A 374 -6.20 -5.27 20.85
N MET A 375 -6.66 -5.50 22.09
CA MET A 375 -8.11 -5.61 22.39
C MET A 375 -8.67 -4.52 23.32
N GLY A 376 -7.88 -3.95 24.25
CA GLY A 376 -8.40 -3.06 25.30
C GLY A 376 -8.56 -1.57 24.91
N SER A 377 -9.74 -0.98 25.14
CA SER A 377 -10.00 0.46 24.88
C SER A 377 -9.21 1.42 25.79
N SER A 378 -8.93 1.03 27.04
CA SER A 378 -8.12 1.83 27.99
C SER A 378 -6.62 1.80 27.68
N GLN A 379 -6.10 0.65 27.23
CA GLN A 379 -4.69 0.51 26.83
C GLN A 379 -4.37 1.26 25.53
N LYS A 380 -5.35 1.40 24.62
CA LYS A 380 -5.22 2.19 23.38
C LYS A 380 -4.96 3.69 23.64
N SER A 381 -5.49 4.25 24.73
CA SER A 381 -5.29 5.67 25.06
C SER A 381 -3.86 5.97 25.54
N TYR A 382 -3.34 5.14 26.44
CA TYR A 382 -2.00 5.28 27.00
C TYR A 382 -0.91 5.11 25.92
N THR A 383 -1.01 4.05 25.11
CA THR A 383 -0.07 3.76 24.00
C THR A 383 -0.06 4.88 22.95
N SER A 384 -1.25 5.41 22.60
CA SER A 384 -1.34 6.54 21.66
C SER A 384 -0.65 7.79 22.22
N GLN A 385 -0.78 8.06 23.52
CA GLN A 385 -0.13 9.21 24.15
C GLN A 385 1.40 9.04 24.19
N ALA A 386 1.89 7.82 24.48
CA ALA A 386 3.32 7.52 24.48
C ALA A 386 3.93 7.67 23.09
N GLY A 387 3.26 7.18 22.03
CA GLY A 387 3.78 7.34 20.67
C GLY A 387 3.66 8.76 20.13
N LEU A 388 2.63 9.53 20.50
CA LEU A 388 2.58 10.96 20.21
C LEU A 388 3.79 11.68 20.82
N LYS A 389 4.15 11.33 22.06
CA LYS A 389 5.34 11.85 22.73
C LYS A 389 6.63 11.43 22.02
N ALA A 390 6.72 10.20 21.51
CA ALA A 390 7.86 9.71 20.73
C ALA A 390 8.06 10.54 19.45
N VAL A 391 7.00 10.70 18.66
CA VAL A 391 7.04 11.50 17.42
C VAL A 391 7.34 12.97 17.74
N ALA A 392 6.70 13.56 18.76
CA ALA A 392 6.97 14.93 19.16
C ALA A 392 8.44 15.14 19.59
N SER A 393 8.99 14.19 20.35
CA SER A 393 10.40 14.23 20.76
C SER A 393 11.34 14.13 19.55
N HIS A 394 11.02 13.30 18.55
CA HIS A 394 11.80 13.17 17.33
C HIS A 394 11.76 14.45 16.50
N LEU A 395 10.56 15.01 16.26
CA LEU A 395 10.39 16.25 15.50
C LEU A 395 11.09 17.43 16.16
N ALA A 396 11.01 17.57 17.49
CA ALA A 396 11.70 18.63 18.21
C ALA A 396 13.23 18.59 18.02
N ALA A 397 13.81 17.41 17.85
CA ALA A 397 15.25 17.22 17.67
C ALA A 397 15.71 17.41 16.21
N HIS A 398 14.91 16.98 15.23
CA HIS A 398 15.34 16.90 13.83
C HIS A 398 14.63 17.89 12.89
N HIS A 399 13.45 18.37 13.27
CA HIS A 399 12.57 19.20 12.43
C HIS A 399 11.92 20.32 13.25
N PRO A 400 12.72 21.28 13.77
CA PRO A 400 12.20 22.36 14.60
C PRO A 400 11.10 23.15 13.86
N GLY A 401 9.96 23.32 14.52
CA GLY A 401 8.78 23.98 13.96
C GLY A 401 7.71 23.04 13.41
N ALA A 402 8.03 21.76 13.18
CA ALA A 402 7.00 20.75 12.92
C ALA A 402 6.23 20.42 14.21
N LEU A 403 4.92 20.29 14.09
CA LEU A 403 4.02 19.93 15.18
C LEU A 403 3.40 18.57 14.90
N VAL A 404 3.10 17.80 15.94
CA VAL A 404 2.38 16.53 15.82
C VAL A 404 1.10 16.55 16.65
N GLU A 405 0.05 15.99 16.09
CA GLU A 405 -1.24 15.78 16.75
C GLU A 405 -1.68 14.31 16.60
N HIS A 406 -2.63 13.89 17.44
CA HIS A 406 -3.27 12.58 17.28
C HIS A 406 -3.95 12.50 15.91
N GLY A 407 -3.80 11.36 15.24
CA GLY A 407 -4.55 11.03 14.03
C GLY A 407 -5.99 10.64 14.34
N GLY A 408 -6.73 10.24 13.30
CA GLY A 408 -8.13 9.83 13.43
C GLY A 408 -8.36 8.50 14.16
N TYR A 409 -7.29 7.73 14.39
CA TYR A 409 -7.35 6.38 14.96
C TYR A 409 -6.27 6.17 16.02
N ALA A 410 -6.46 5.17 16.88
CA ALA A 410 -5.48 4.84 17.92
C ALA A 410 -4.10 4.55 17.33
N ASN A 411 -3.04 5.02 17.99
CA ASN A 411 -1.64 4.88 17.59
C ASN A 411 -1.33 5.42 16.19
N THR A 412 -2.09 6.42 15.73
CA THR A 412 -1.82 7.16 14.49
C THR A 412 -1.60 8.62 14.78
N TYR A 413 -0.77 9.29 13.98
CA TYR A 413 -0.34 10.67 14.19
C TYR A 413 -0.39 11.47 12.90
N ARG A 414 -0.68 12.77 13.02
CA ARG A 414 -0.56 13.73 11.93
C ARG A 414 0.54 14.72 12.24
N VAL A 415 1.51 14.83 11.34
CA VAL A 415 2.54 15.87 11.39
C VAL A 415 2.10 17.07 10.56
N ARG A 416 2.14 18.26 11.17
CA ARG A 416 1.93 19.56 10.53
C ARG A 416 3.30 20.23 10.33
N TRP A 417 3.70 20.34 9.08
CA TRP A 417 4.96 20.97 8.70
C TRP A 417 4.82 22.49 8.65
N PRO A 418 5.84 23.25 9.09
CA PRO A 418 5.78 24.71 9.02
C PRO A 418 5.89 25.19 7.56
N LEU A 419 5.18 26.26 7.24
CA LEU A 419 5.39 26.99 6.00
C LEU A 419 6.51 28.02 6.17
N PRO A 420 7.34 28.26 5.14
CA PRO A 420 8.29 29.37 5.17
C PRO A 420 7.56 30.71 5.14
N ASP A 421 8.22 31.75 5.66
CA ASP A 421 7.81 33.15 5.57
C ASP A 421 8.90 33.95 4.84
N PRO A 422 8.64 34.51 3.64
CA PRO A 422 7.36 34.52 2.94
C PRO A 422 6.96 33.15 2.37
N GLN A 423 5.65 32.91 2.27
CA GLN A 423 5.08 31.72 1.63
C GLN A 423 5.45 31.69 0.13
N PRO A 424 5.79 30.53 -0.47
CA PRO A 424 6.18 30.45 -1.87
C PRO A 424 5.00 30.69 -2.81
N LEU A 425 5.25 31.32 -3.96
CA LEU A 425 4.22 31.41 -5.00
C LEU A 425 4.00 30.03 -5.64
N VAL A 426 2.75 29.58 -5.73
CA VAL A 426 2.36 28.36 -6.46
C VAL A 426 1.76 28.72 -7.82
N SER A 427 2.24 28.10 -8.90
CA SER A 427 1.59 28.20 -10.22
C SER A 427 0.78 26.94 -10.50
N LEU A 428 -0.56 27.05 -10.43
CA LEU A 428 -1.47 25.97 -10.78
C LEU A 428 -1.72 25.96 -12.30
N LEU A 429 -1.34 24.88 -12.97
CA LEU A 429 -1.44 24.70 -14.42
C LEU A 429 -2.69 23.87 -14.73
N ILE A 430 -3.60 24.43 -15.52
CA ILE A 430 -4.88 23.79 -15.87
C ILE A 430 -5.02 23.65 -17.39
N PRO A 431 -4.56 22.53 -17.99
CA PRO A 431 -4.82 22.21 -19.38
C PRO A 431 -6.31 22.02 -19.65
N THR A 432 -6.83 22.67 -20.70
CA THR A 432 -8.25 22.55 -21.04
C THR A 432 -8.50 22.72 -22.54
N ARG A 433 -9.69 22.25 -22.98
CA ARG A 433 -10.22 22.48 -24.32
C ARG A 433 -11.75 22.38 -24.28
N ASP A 434 -12.42 23.47 -24.64
CA ASP A 434 -13.88 23.61 -24.62
C ASP A 434 -14.48 23.21 -23.25
N ARG A 435 -15.77 22.80 -23.24
CA ARG A 435 -16.46 22.24 -22.06
C ARG A 435 -16.44 23.17 -20.83
N VAL A 436 -17.03 24.36 -20.99
CA VAL A 436 -17.16 25.36 -19.90
C VAL A 436 -17.82 24.77 -18.65
N GLU A 437 -18.74 23.83 -18.82
CA GLU A 437 -19.44 23.17 -17.71
C GLU A 437 -18.54 22.29 -16.84
N ILE A 438 -17.30 22.04 -17.26
CA ILE A 438 -16.26 21.35 -16.50
C ILE A 438 -15.23 22.36 -15.96
N LEU A 439 -14.73 23.24 -16.86
CA LEU A 439 -13.69 24.20 -16.52
C LEU A 439 -14.15 25.22 -15.46
N GLN A 440 -15.37 25.74 -15.60
CA GLN A 440 -15.86 26.80 -14.72
C GLN A 440 -16.00 26.32 -13.27
N PRO A 441 -16.67 25.18 -12.97
CA PRO A 441 -16.71 24.67 -11.59
C PRO A 441 -15.33 24.47 -10.97
N CYS A 442 -14.37 23.94 -11.73
CA CYS A 442 -13.01 23.73 -11.26
C CYS A 442 -12.31 25.05 -10.88
N VAL A 443 -12.28 26.01 -11.80
CA VAL A 443 -11.59 27.30 -11.60
C VAL A 443 -12.28 28.12 -10.51
N ASP A 444 -13.61 28.21 -10.53
CA ASP A 444 -14.37 28.96 -9.54
C ASP A 444 -14.18 28.35 -8.13
N ALA A 445 -14.17 27.01 -7.99
CA ALA A 445 -13.93 26.35 -6.71
C ALA A 445 -12.51 26.59 -6.19
N ILE A 446 -11.48 26.50 -7.05
CA ILE A 446 -10.09 26.81 -6.66
C ILE A 446 -9.98 28.25 -6.17
N LEU A 447 -10.53 29.22 -6.90
CA LEU A 447 -10.40 30.64 -6.56
C LEU A 447 -11.13 31.02 -5.27
N SER A 448 -12.32 30.45 -5.06
CA SER A 448 -13.22 30.81 -3.95
C SER A 448 -12.98 30.02 -2.66
N ARG A 449 -12.62 28.73 -2.76
CA ARG A 449 -12.53 27.83 -1.60
C ARG A 449 -11.11 27.64 -1.06
N THR A 450 -10.06 27.93 -1.84
CA THR A 450 -8.67 27.73 -1.39
C THR A 450 -8.23 28.82 -0.41
N GLU A 451 -7.78 28.40 0.78
CA GLU A 451 -7.31 29.31 1.83
C GLU A 451 -5.92 29.89 1.52
N TYR A 452 -4.99 29.06 1.03
CA TYR A 452 -3.66 29.50 0.63
C TYR A 452 -3.78 30.58 -0.46
N ARG A 453 -3.31 31.81 -0.21
CA ARG A 453 -3.57 32.96 -1.10
C ARG A 453 -2.44 33.24 -2.10
N HIS A 454 -1.23 32.77 -1.83
CA HIS A 454 -0.08 33.09 -2.67
C HIS A 454 0.06 32.11 -3.86
N PHE A 455 -0.93 32.13 -4.76
CA PHE A 455 -0.92 31.33 -5.98
C PHE A 455 -1.36 32.13 -7.20
N GLU A 456 -0.94 31.67 -8.36
CA GLU A 456 -1.50 32.03 -9.66
C GLU A 456 -2.11 30.79 -10.34
N LEU A 457 -3.04 31.03 -11.26
CA LEU A 457 -3.71 29.99 -12.02
C LEU A 457 -3.51 30.25 -13.51
N LEU A 458 -2.84 29.31 -14.18
CA LEU A 458 -2.58 29.35 -15.62
C LEU A 458 -3.53 28.39 -16.33
N ILE A 459 -4.55 28.94 -16.99
CA ILE A 459 -5.43 28.18 -17.88
C ILE A 459 -4.67 27.97 -19.19
N LEU A 460 -4.36 26.72 -19.52
CA LEU A 460 -3.62 26.35 -20.72
C LEU A 460 -4.63 25.88 -21.77
N ASP A 461 -5.05 26.82 -22.63
CA ASP A 461 -6.09 26.60 -23.63
C ASP A 461 -5.53 25.86 -24.85
N ASN A 462 -5.94 24.60 -25.03
CA ASN A 462 -5.59 23.79 -26.20
C ASN A 462 -6.51 24.04 -27.41
N GLY A 463 -6.60 25.31 -27.82
CA GLY A 463 -7.35 25.72 -29.00
C GLY A 463 -8.86 25.51 -28.86
N SER A 464 -9.44 25.98 -27.76
CA SER A 464 -10.90 26.01 -27.57
C SER A 464 -11.58 26.82 -28.69
N THR A 465 -12.73 26.34 -29.13
CA THR A 465 -13.56 26.97 -30.17
C THR A 465 -14.97 27.29 -29.68
N CYS A 466 -15.39 26.66 -28.58
CA CYS A 466 -16.65 26.91 -27.90
C CYS A 466 -16.68 28.34 -27.37
N GLN A 467 -17.62 29.14 -27.89
CA GLN A 467 -17.78 30.54 -27.51
C GLN A 467 -18.02 30.73 -26.01
N ALA A 468 -18.76 29.82 -25.37
CA ALA A 468 -19.00 29.89 -23.93
C ALA A 468 -17.73 29.67 -23.11
N THR A 469 -16.83 28.78 -23.55
CA THR A 469 -15.54 28.54 -22.88
C THR A 469 -14.60 29.72 -23.05
N LEU A 470 -14.52 30.27 -24.27
CA LEU A 470 -13.71 31.47 -24.56
C LEU A 470 -14.19 32.68 -23.75
N ALA A 471 -15.51 32.92 -23.73
CA ALA A 471 -16.10 34.02 -22.96
C ALA A 471 -15.85 33.87 -21.45
N TYR A 472 -15.95 32.65 -20.91
CA TYR A 472 -15.62 32.39 -19.50
C TYR A 472 -14.15 32.68 -19.19
N MET A 473 -13.22 32.19 -20.02
CA MET A 473 -11.79 32.41 -19.83
C MET A 473 -11.41 33.90 -19.85
N GLU A 474 -12.01 34.68 -20.75
CA GLU A 474 -11.84 36.14 -20.79
C GLU A 474 -12.44 36.81 -19.54
N GLU A 475 -13.65 36.42 -19.13
CA GLU A 475 -14.32 36.96 -17.94
C GLU A 475 -13.51 36.70 -16.66
N VAL A 476 -13.09 35.46 -16.42
CA VAL A 476 -12.40 35.10 -15.18
C VAL A 476 -11.01 35.73 -15.07
N ALA A 477 -10.31 35.89 -16.20
CA ALA A 477 -9.01 36.58 -16.25
C ALA A 477 -9.12 38.09 -15.97
N LEU A 478 -10.27 38.71 -16.31
CA LEU A 478 -10.56 40.09 -15.94
C LEU A 478 -11.03 40.22 -14.48
N ARG A 479 -11.79 39.22 -14.00
CA ARG A 479 -12.35 39.19 -12.65
C ARG A 479 -11.31 38.98 -11.56
N ASP A 480 -10.34 38.09 -11.79
CA ASP A 480 -9.36 37.69 -10.78
C ASP A 480 -7.93 37.82 -11.30
N GLN A 481 -7.15 38.71 -10.67
CA GLN A 481 -5.76 39.02 -11.09
C GLN A 481 -4.79 37.84 -10.96
N ARG A 482 -5.18 36.78 -10.23
CA ARG A 482 -4.39 35.54 -10.13
C ARG A 482 -4.46 34.70 -11.41
N VAL A 483 -5.44 34.94 -12.28
CA VAL A 483 -5.71 34.08 -13.44
C VAL A 483 -5.05 34.63 -14.70
N ARG A 484 -4.38 33.74 -15.45
CA ARG A 484 -3.86 34.03 -16.79
C ARG A 484 -4.25 32.91 -17.74
N VAL A 485 -4.59 33.27 -18.98
CA VAL A 485 -4.92 32.32 -20.04
C VAL A 485 -3.78 32.30 -21.04
N LEU A 486 -3.24 31.11 -21.32
CA LEU A 486 -2.16 30.89 -22.28
C LEU A 486 -2.67 29.97 -23.39
N ARG A 487 -2.53 30.38 -24.64
CA ARG A 487 -2.93 29.58 -25.79
C ARG A 487 -1.83 28.61 -26.22
N TRP A 488 -2.23 27.38 -26.50
CA TRP A 488 -1.37 26.31 -27.00
C TRP A 488 -2.02 25.61 -28.21
N GLU A 489 -1.66 26.05 -29.41
CA GLU A 489 -2.27 25.65 -30.69
C GLU A 489 -1.59 24.42 -31.32
N HIS A 490 -1.52 23.32 -30.58
CA HIS A 490 -0.90 22.07 -31.02
C HIS A 490 -1.84 20.86 -30.80
N PRO A 491 -1.58 19.69 -31.41
CA PRO A 491 -2.34 18.48 -31.12
C PRO A 491 -2.25 18.10 -29.63
N PHE A 492 -3.35 17.70 -29.00
CA PHE A 492 -3.37 17.43 -27.56
C PHE A 492 -2.27 16.47 -27.12
N ASN A 493 -1.42 16.96 -26.22
CA ASN A 493 -0.38 16.23 -25.52
C ASN A 493 -0.29 16.81 -24.11
N TYR A 494 -0.74 16.04 -23.12
CA TYR A 494 -0.83 16.47 -21.72
C TYR A 494 0.55 16.85 -21.17
N SER A 495 1.58 16.08 -21.50
CA SER A 495 2.95 16.36 -21.08
C SER A 495 3.46 17.67 -21.70
N ALA A 496 3.27 17.85 -23.01
CA ALA A 496 3.76 19.03 -23.72
C ALA A 496 3.10 20.33 -23.26
N ILE A 497 1.77 20.33 -23.10
CA ILE A 497 1.05 21.53 -22.66
C ILE A 497 1.42 21.92 -21.24
N ASN A 498 1.64 20.94 -20.34
CA ASN A 498 2.12 21.23 -18.99
C ASN A 498 3.57 21.72 -18.99
N ASN A 499 4.47 21.12 -19.77
CA ASN A 499 5.84 21.62 -19.96
C ASN A 499 5.84 23.09 -20.43
N PHE A 500 4.97 23.42 -21.39
CA PHE A 500 4.73 24.80 -21.84
C PHE A 500 4.24 25.69 -20.69
N GLY A 501 3.27 25.24 -19.90
CA GLY A 501 2.78 25.97 -18.72
C GLY A 501 3.88 26.29 -17.71
N VAL A 502 4.79 25.33 -17.43
CA VAL A 502 5.93 25.53 -16.51
C VAL A 502 6.89 26.62 -17.00
N GLN A 503 7.10 26.76 -18.31
CA GLN A 503 7.93 27.82 -18.88
C GLN A 503 7.35 29.23 -18.59
N HIS A 504 6.03 29.34 -18.48
CA HIS A 504 5.32 30.60 -18.20
C HIS A 504 4.96 30.81 -16.72
N ALA A 505 5.14 29.78 -15.89
CA ALA A 505 4.90 29.81 -14.45
C ALA A 505 5.90 30.73 -13.72
N LYS A 506 5.39 31.57 -12.83
CA LYS A 506 6.18 32.46 -11.96
C LYS A 506 6.48 31.82 -10.60
N GLY A 507 5.70 30.83 -10.21
CA GLY A 507 5.79 30.16 -8.92
C GLY A 507 7.06 29.33 -8.76
N GLU A 508 7.53 29.26 -7.53
CA GLU A 508 8.61 28.36 -7.11
C GLU A 508 8.11 26.92 -6.99
N ILE A 509 6.79 26.75 -6.83
CA ILE A 509 6.09 25.47 -6.83
C ILE A 509 5.17 25.42 -8.05
N ILE A 510 5.22 24.30 -8.76
CA ILE A 510 4.34 23.97 -9.87
C ILE A 510 3.25 23.04 -9.37
N GLY A 511 2.00 23.34 -9.68
CA GLY A 511 0.86 22.44 -9.52
C GLY A 511 0.36 21.94 -10.87
N LEU A 512 0.46 20.64 -11.12
CA LEU A 512 -0.21 19.99 -12.24
C LEU A 512 -1.64 19.67 -11.80
N VAL A 513 -2.63 20.26 -12.48
CA VAL A 513 -4.02 20.24 -12.06
C VAL A 513 -4.92 19.96 -13.26
N ASN A 514 -5.76 18.93 -13.19
CA ASN A 514 -6.76 18.70 -14.24
C ASN A 514 -7.88 19.74 -14.17
N ASN A 515 -8.56 19.97 -15.29
CA ASN A 515 -9.62 20.98 -15.38
C ASN A 515 -10.97 20.54 -14.78
N ASP A 516 -11.03 19.38 -14.15
CA ASP A 516 -12.21 18.72 -13.60
C ASP A 516 -12.02 18.30 -12.13
N ILE A 517 -11.17 19.03 -11.40
CA ILE A 517 -11.04 18.88 -9.95
C ILE A 517 -11.86 19.90 -9.18
N GLU A 518 -12.33 19.54 -7.99
CA GLU A 518 -13.04 20.44 -7.10
C GLU A 518 -12.53 20.28 -5.65
N PRO A 519 -11.88 21.30 -5.06
CA PRO A 519 -11.45 21.24 -3.67
C PRO A 519 -12.60 21.02 -2.68
N ILE A 520 -12.40 20.10 -1.74
CA ILE A 520 -13.36 19.79 -0.67
C ILE A 520 -13.02 20.58 0.59
N ASN A 521 -11.79 20.47 1.09
CA ASN A 521 -11.33 21.23 2.26
C ASN A 521 -10.52 22.48 1.85
N PRO A 522 -10.70 23.63 2.52
CA PRO A 522 -10.08 24.88 2.10
C PRO A 522 -8.55 24.92 2.25
N GLU A 523 -7.99 24.11 3.15
CA GLU A 523 -6.57 24.04 3.47
C GLU A 523 -5.78 23.09 2.54
N TRP A 524 -6.43 22.48 1.54
CA TRP A 524 -5.81 21.48 0.66
C TRP A 524 -4.47 21.94 0.08
N LEU A 525 -4.40 23.19 -0.40
CA LEU A 525 -3.19 23.74 -1.00
C LEU A 525 -2.14 24.05 0.06
N THR A 526 -2.54 24.57 1.23
CA THR A 526 -1.66 24.81 2.38
C THR A 526 -0.98 23.50 2.82
N GLU A 527 -1.75 22.42 2.94
CA GLU A 527 -1.25 21.08 3.27
C GLU A 527 -0.22 20.62 2.23
N MET A 528 -0.58 20.62 0.94
CA MET A 528 0.32 20.14 -0.10
C MET A 528 1.59 20.99 -0.21
N VAL A 529 1.50 22.32 -0.04
CA VAL A 529 2.67 23.22 -0.05
C VAL A 529 3.57 22.91 1.15
N SER A 530 3.02 22.70 2.34
CA SER A 530 3.82 22.37 3.54
C SER A 530 4.65 21.09 3.39
N GLN A 531 4.15 20.13 2.60
CA GLN A 531 4.91 18.93 2.23
C GLN A 531 5.94 19.23 1.12
N THR A 532 5.55 20.02 0.12
CA THR A 532 6.38 20.31 -1.07
C THR A 532 7.61 21.15 -0.76
N VAL A 533 7.58 21.97 0.30
CA VAL A 533 8.74 22.79 0.71
C VAL A 533 9.83 21.97 1.41
N ARG A 534 9.55 20.73 1.80
CA ARG A 534 10.53 19.84 2.44
C ARG A 534 11.59 19.39 1.43
N PRO A 535 12.90 19.62 1.66
CA PRO A 535 13.96 19.35 0.68
C PRO A 535 13.98 17.93 0.15
N GLU A 536 13.69 16.95 1.01
CA GLU A 536 13.68 15.52 0.68
C GLU A 536 12.48 15.07 -0.18
N ILE A 537 11.42 15.88 -0.27
CA ILE A 537 10.18 15.54 -0.97
C ILE A 537 10.23 16.07 -2.40
N GLY A 538 9.84 15.27 -3.38
CA GLY A 538 9.80 15.66 -4.80
C GLY A 538 8.38 16.01 -5.25
N CYS A 539 7.56 14.99 -5.49
CA CYS A 539 6.15 15.14 -5.84
C CYS A 539 5.23 14.95 -4.63
N VAL A 540 4.18 15.79 -4.52
CA VAL A 540 3.12 15.66 -3.51
C VAL A 540 1.77 15.46 -4.19
N GLY A 541 1.08 14.38 -3.87
CA GLY A 541 -0.25 14.05 -4.39
C GLY A 541 -1.36 14.21 -3.34
N ALA A 542 -2.55 14.62 -3.81
CA ALA A 542 -3.76 14.74 -2.99
C ALA A 542 -4.57 13.45 -2.92
N LYS A 543 -5.48 13.34 -1.95
CA LYS A 543 -6.55 12.32 -1.93
C LYS A 543 -7.67 12.76 -2.86
N LEU A 544 -7.94 11.94 -3.88
CA LEU A 544 -8.97 12.24 -4.87
C LEU A 544 -10.14 11.28 -4.76
N TYR A 545 -11.35 11.81 -4.83
CA TYR A 545 -12.59 11.06 -4.86
C TYR A 545 -13.27 11.14 -6.22
N TYR A 546 -13.98 10.07 -6.57
CA TYR A 546 -15.04 10.15 -7.55
C TYR A 546 -16.23 10.93 -6.99
N PRO A 547 -17.12 11.47 -7.84
CA PRO A 547 -18.32 12.19 -7.38
C PRO A 547 -19.30 11.37 -6.53
N ASN A 548 -19.12 10.05 -6.43
CA ASN A 548 -19.91 9.15 -5.59
C ASN A 548 -19.22 8.83 -4.24
N ASP A 549 -18.29 9.67 -3.79
CA ASP A 549 -17.51 9.52 -2.55
C ASP A 549 -16.66 8.24 -2.46
N THR A 550 -16.40 7.58 -3.59
CA THR A 550 -15.42 6.49 -3.63
C THR A 550 -14.02 7.00 -3.98
N ILE A 551 -12.99 6.35 -3.46
CA ILE A 551 -11.59 6.74 -3.68
C ILE A 551 -11.20 6.53 -5.14
N GLN A 552 -10.64 7.58 -5.73
CA GLN A 552 -10.09 7.58 -7.08
C GLN A 552 -8.56 7.47 -7.04
N HIS A 553 -7.92 8.18 -6.10
CA HIS A 553 -6.49 8.16 -5.90
C HIS A 553 -6.12 8.27 -4.42
N ALA A 554 -5.36 7.28 -3.95
CA ALA A 554 -4.69 7.29 -2.66
C ALA A 554 -3.20 6.91 -2.79
N GLY A 555 -2.55 7.42 -3.84
CA GLY A 555 -1.24 6.94 -4.29
C GLY A 555 -1.30 6.05 -5.54
N VAL A 556 -0.14 5.81 -6.15
CA VAL A 556 0.04 4.89 -7.27
C VAL A 556 1.06 3.82 -6.89
N ILE A 557 0.69 2.56 -7.11
CA ILE A 557 1.52 1.37 -6.91
C ILE A 557 1.97 0.85 -8.28
N LEU A 558 3.27 0.60 -8.42
CA LEU A 558 3.86 0.03 -9.63
C LEU A 558 3.48 -1.44 -9.80
N GLY A 559 3.45 -1.91 -11.04
CA GLY A 559 3.19 -3.31 -11.39
C GLY A 559 1.71 -3.66 -11.44
N ILE A 560 0.84 -2.95 -10.69
CA ILE A 560 -0.61 -3.12 -10.79
C ILE A 560 -1.07 -2.91 -12.23
N GLY A 561 -1.86 -3.85 -12.75
CA GLY A 561 -2.33 -3.79 -14.14
C GLY A 561 -1.23 -3.99 -15.19
N GLY A 562 0.02 -4.24 -14.77
CA GLY A 562 1.19 -4.49 -15.62
C GLY A 562 2.03 -3.25 -15.95
N VAL A 563 1.73 -2.10 -15.33
CA VAL A 563 2.58 -0.89 -15.33
C VAL A 563 2.45 -0.20 -13.97
N ALA A 564 1.26 0.32 -13.66
CA ALA A 564 0.95 0.98 -12.39
C ALA A 564 -0.58 1.12 -12.22
N GLY A 565 -1.05 1.21 -10.97
CA GLY A 565 -2.46 1.38 -10.63
C GLY A 565 -2.66 2.20 -9.36
N HIS A 566 -3.85 2.78 -9.18
CA HIS A 566 -4.16 3.62 -8.01
C HIS A 566 -4.45 2.75 -6.79
N ALA A 567 -3.80 3.03 -5.67
CA ALA A 567 -4.06 2.33 -4.40
C ALA A 567 -5.50 2.57 -3.91
N HIS A 568 -6.12 1.52 -3.36
CA HIS A 568 -7.46 1.55 -2.73
C HIS A 568 -8.58 2.09 -3.63
N LYS A 569 -8.42 1.96 -4.94
CA LYS A 569 -9.40 2.46 -5.90
C LYS A 569 -10.78 1.85 -5.61
N TYR A 570 -11.82 2.69 -5.60
CA TYR A 570 -13.22 2.38 -5.30
C TYR A 570 -13.56 2.09 -3.83
N TYR A 571 -12.60 2.22 -2.91
CA TYR A 571 -12.92 2.15 -1.48
C TYR A 571 -13.82 3.32 -1.08
N GLN A 572 -14.62 3.12 -0.03
CA GLN A 572 -15.41 4.22 0.54
C GLN A 572 -14.51 5.30 1.14
N ARG A 573 -15.02 6.53 1.19
CA ARG A 573 -14.29 7.70 1.69
C ARG A 573 -13.70 7.52 3.10
N ASP A 574 -14.46 6.87 3.98
CA ASP A 574 -14.15 6.61 5.39
C ASP A 574 -13.48 5.26 5.64
N ALA A 575 -13.17 4.50 4.58
CA ALA A 575 -12.47 3.24 4.71
C ALA A 575 -11.07 3.46 5.30
N LEU A 576 -10.71 2.64 6.28
CA LEU A 576 -9.35 2.64 6.86
C LEU A 576 -8.28 2.35 5.80
N GLY A 577 -8.62 1.47 4.85
CA GLY A 577 -7.67 0.92 3.91
C GLY A 577 -6.72 -0.07 4.59
N TYR A 578 -5.66 -0.43 3.88
CA TYR A 578 -4.66 -1.39 4.36
C TYR A 578 -3.89 -0.80 5.54
N PHE A 579 -4.05 -1.35 6.74
CA PHE A 579 -3.42 -0.86 7.98
C PHE A 579 -3.56 0.67 8.16
N THR A 580 -4.78 1.20 7.95
CA THR A 580 -5.11 2.63 8.11
C THR A 580 -4.41 3.57 7.12
N ARG A 581 -3.69 3.07 6.10
CA ARG A 581 -2.93 3.90 5.13
C ARG A 581 -3.74 4.97 4.42
N LEU A 582 -5.08 4.88 4.35
CA LEU A 582 -5.94 5.93 3.76
C LEU A 582 -6.07 7.21 4.60
N HIS A 583 -5.52 7.19 5.81
CA HIS A 583 -5.55 8.31 6.77
C HIS A 583 -4.16 8.76 7.23
N LEU A 584 -3.10 8.18 6.66
CA LEU A 584 -1.71 8.45 7.02
C LEU A 584 -0.97 9.06 5.83
N ALA A 585 -0.29 10.18 6.05
CA ALA A 585 0.67 10.69 5.06
C ALA A 585 1.85 9.72 4.96
N HIS A 586 2.21 9.31 3.75
CA HIS A 586 3.28 8.34 3.54
C HIS A 586 3.91 8.46 2.16
N ASN A 587 5.13 7.90 2.02
CA ASN A 587 5.82 7.89 0.74
C ASN A 587 5.27 6.80 -0.18
N LEU A 588 5.23 7.09 -1.48
CA LEU A 588 4.79 6.18 -2.53
C LEU A 588 5.74 6.24 -3.71
N SER A 589 5.65 5.26 -4.60
CA SER A 589 6.42 5.29 -5.84
C SER A 589 6.01 6.43 -6.75
N ALA A 590 4.70 6.67 -6.88
CA ALA A 590 4.16 7.74 -7.70
C ALA A 590 2.83 8.29 -7.15
N VAL A 591 2.49 9.49 -7.60
CA VAL A 591 1.21 10.16 -7.39
C VAL A 591 0.68 10.69 -8.72
N THR A 592 -0.62 10.94 -8.84
CA THR A 592 -1.20 11.32 -10.13
C THR A 592 -1.11 12.82 -10.39
N ALA A 593 -0.86 13.21 -11.65
CA ALA A 593 -0.88 14.61 -12.09
C ALA A 593 -2.30 15.21 -12.20
N ALA A 594 -3.35 14.47 -11.83
CA ALA A 594 -4.67 15.09 -11.66
C ALA A 594 -4.65 16.22 -10.60
N CYS A 595 -3.83 16.06 -9.56
CA CYS A 595 -3.47 17.12 -8.62
C CYS A 595 -2.11 16.77 -7.96
N LEU A 596 -1.03 17.34 -8.49
CA LEU A 596 0.35 17.08 -8.05
C LEU A 596 1.09 18.40 -7.86
N LEU A 597 1.74 18.59 -6.71
CA LEU A 597 2.69 19.69 -6.51
C LEU A 597 4.14 19.21 -6.56
N VAL A 598 5.02 20.06 -7.10
CA VAL A 598 6.46 19.81 -7.18
C VAL A 598 7.20 21.14 -7.22
N ARG A 599 8.39 21.21 -6.61
CA ARG A 599 9.25 22.40 -6.73
C ARG A 599 9.69 22.59 -8.17
N LYS A 600 9.64 23.81 -8.68
CA LYS A 600 9.99 24.13 -10.08
C LYS A 600 11.41 23.70 -10.44
N HIS A 601 12.37 23.83 -9.51
CA HIS A 601 13.74 23.37 -9.77
C HIS A 601 13.82 21.85 -9.94
N VAL A 602 13.08 21.07 -9.12
CA VAL A 602 13.03 19.59 -9.25
C VAL A 602 12.38 19.19 -10.56
N TYR A 603 11.32 19.89 -10.98
CA TYR A 603 10.69 19.67 -12.28
C TYR A 603 11.71 19.82 -13.44
N HIS A 604 12.55 20.86 -13.38
CA HIS A 604 13.58 21.10 -14.37
C HIS A 604 14.76 20.13 -14.27
N GLU A 605 15.15 19.73 -13.05
CA GLU A 605 16.23 18.79 -12.79
C GLU A 605 16.01 17.44 -13.49
N VAL A 606 14.76 17.00 -13.59
CA VAL A 606 14.38 15.73 -14.23
C VAL A 606 13.82 15.87 -15.65
N ASP A 607 14.05 17.01 -16.30
CA ASP A 607 13.59 17.33 -17.65
C ASP A 607 12.05 17.26 -17.84
N GLY A 608 11.27 17.61 -16.80
CA GLY A 608 9.82 17.77 -16.88
C GLY A 608 9.05 16.50 -17.27
N LEU A 609 7.86 16.67 -17.86
CA LEU A 609 7.04 15.53 -18.32
C LEU A 609 7.52 15.03 -19.69
N ASN A 610 7.46 13.71 -19.91
CA ASN A 610 7.90 13.09 -21.16
C ASN A 610 6.90 13.30 -22.31
N GLU A 611 7.03 14.42 -23.01
CA GLU A 611 6.17 14.76 -24.13
C GLU A 611 6.41 13.94 -25.41
N GLN A 612 7.56 13.29 -25.54
CA GLN A 612 7.92 12.53 -26.75
C GLN A 612 7.25 11.16 -26.78
N HIS A 613 7.13 10.50 -25.63
CA HIS A 613 6.67 9.12 -25.54
C HIS A 613 5.39 8.93 -24.73
N LEU A 614 5.05 9.86 -23.83
CA LEU A 614 3.93 9.74 -22.89
C LEU A 614 3.01 10.95 -23.02
N ALA A 615 2.23 11.00 -24.10
CA ALA A 615 1.38 12.14 -24.39
C ALA A 615 0.10 12.18 -23.53
N VAL A 616 -0.39 11.03 -23.04
CA VAL A 616 -1.70 10.94 -22.36
C VAL A 616 -1.66 10.08 -21.11
N ALA A 617 -1.05 8.90 -21.15
CA ALA A 617 -1.04 7.96 -20.03
C ALA A 617 0.37 7.80 -19.43
N PHE A 618 0.43 7.50 -18.13
CA PHE A 618 1.65 7.21 -17.36
C PHE A 618 2.71 8.32 -17.32
N ASN A 619 2.42 9.52 -17.84
CA ASN A 619 3.35 10.66 -17.79
C ASN A 619 3.68 11.08 -16.35
N ASP A 620 2.70 10.99 -15.46
CA ASP A 620 2.82 11.25 -14.03
C ASP A 620 3.63 10.18 -13.31
N VAL A 621 3.42 8.90 -13.67
CA VAL A 621 4.21 7.78 -13.15
C VAL A 621 5.67 7.90 -13.58
N ASP A 622 5.95 8.09 -14.87
CA ASP A 622 7.31 8.31 -15.38
C ASP A 622 8.00 9.49 -14.71
N PHE A 623 7.29 10.62 -14.57
CA PHE A 623 7.81 11.80 -13.89
C PHE A 623 8.16 11.54 -12.43
N CYS A 624 7.25 10.92 -11.66
CA CYS A 624 7.50 10.55 -10.27
C CYS A 624 8.70 9.59 -10.14
N LEU A 625 8.87 8.66 -11.06
CA LEU A 625 10.00 7.74 -11.06
C LEU A 625 11.32 8.45 -11.34
N LYS A 626 11.37 9.39 -12.29
CA LYS A 626 12.56 10.24 -12.53
C LYS A 626 12.90 11.11 -11.31
N VAL A 627 11.89 11.69 -10.66
CA VAL A 627 12.06 12.46 -9.41
C VAL A 627 12.64 11.58 -8.30
N ARG A 628 12.24 10.30 -8.23
CA ARG A 628 12.81 9.36 -7.28
C ARG A 628 14.25 8.97 -7.61
N GLU A 629 14.58 8.75 -8.87
CA GLU A 629 15.96 8.49 -9.31
C GLU A 629 16.91 9.66 -9.03
N ALA A 630 16.40 10.89 -9.03
CA ALA A 630 17.13 12.09 -8.61
C ALA A 630 17.35 12.17 -7.08
N GLY A 631 16.84 11.22 -6.29
CA GLY A 631 17.07 11.12 -4.84
C GLY A 631 15.96 11.72 -3.97
N TYR A 632 14.85 12.18 -4.57
CA TYR A 632 13.71 12.69 -3.82
C TYR A 632 12.69 11.59 -3.48
N ARG A 633 11.84 11.84 -2.48
CA ARG A 633 10.70 10.98 -2.13
C ARG A 633 9.39 11.57 -2.66
N ASN A 634 8.56 10.74 -3.27
CA ASN A 634 7.19 11.15 -3.58
C ASN A 634 6.30 10.87 -2.38
N LEU A 635 5.38 11.78 -2.10
CA LEU A 635 4.52 11.74 -0.92
C LEU A 635 3.06 11.89 -1.33
N TRP A 636 2.19 11.13 -0.69
CA TRP A 636 0.75 11.34 -0.77
C TRP A 636 0.23 11.77 0.60
N THR A 637 -0.65 12.79 0.61
CA THR A 637 -1.27 13.29 1.84
C THR A 637 -2.79 13.06 1.81
N PRO A 638 -3.36 12.43 2.85
CA PRO A 638 -4.80 12.26 2.98
C PRO A 638 -5.53 13.55 3.37
N TYR A 639 -4.79 14.61 3.73
CA TYR A 639 -5.35 15.84 4.30
C TYR A 639 -5.58 16.96 3.25
N ALA A 640 -5.30 16.66 1.97
CA ALA A 640 -5.73 17.46 0.83
C ALA A 640 -6.77 16.64 0.06
N GLU A 641 -8.05 16.98 0.19
CA GLU A 641 -9.18 16.24 -0.34
C GLU A 641 -9.85 17.01 -1.48
N LEU A 642 -9.97 16.36 -2.64
CA LEU A 642 -10.63 16.95 -3.82
C LEU A 642 -11.51 15.90 -4.52
N TYR A 643 -12.58 16.35 -5.16
CA TYR A 643 -13.27 15.54 -6.16
C TYR A 643 -12.51 15.62 -7.49
N HIS A 644 -12.51 14.53 -8.25
CA HIS A 644 -12.04 14.48 -9.62
C HIS A 644 -13.14 13.84 -10.47
N HIS A 645 -13.74 14.63 -11.35
CA HIS A 645 -14.87 14.22 -12.18
C HIS A 645 -14.41 13.42 -13.43
N GLU A 646 -13.47 12.50 -13.22
CA GLU A 646 -12.60 11.84 -14.20
C GLU A 646 -13.22 11.58 -15.61
N SER A 647 -12.46 11.96 -16.65
CA SER A 647 -12.70 11.60 -18.06
C SER A 647 -13.98 12.17 -18.72
N ILE A 648 -14.65 13.16 -18.12
CA ILE A 648 -15.81 13.83 -18.75
C ILE A 648 -15.43 14.56 -20.05
N SER A 649 -14.23 15.15 -20.12
CA SER A 649 -13.75 15.87 -21.32
C SER A 649 -13.09 14.94 -22.36
N ARG A 650 -12.37 13.91 -21.91
CA ARG A 650 -11.52 13.04 -22.74
C ARG A 650 -12.23 11.82 -23.36
N GLY A 651 -13.23 11.26 -22.67
CA GLY A 651 -13.85 9.97 -23.00
C GLY A 651 -12.89 8.77 -22.88
N SER A 652 -13.38 7.55 -23.07
CA SER A 652 -12.60 6.30 -22.99
C SER A 652 -11.77 6.00 -24.26
N ASP A 653 -10.75 5.14 -24.13
CA ASP A 653 -9.87 4.69 -25.22
C ASP A 653 -10.55 3.66 -26.15
N ASP A 654 -11.71 4.03 -26.69
CA ASP A 654 -12.61 3.11 -27.36
C ASP A 654 -12.38 2.99 -28.87
N ASN A 655 -11.49 3.81 -29.44
CA ASN A 655 -11.15 3.78 -30.86
C ASN A 655 -9.76 3.14 -31.12
N PRO A 656 -9.49 2.63 -32.34
CA PRO A 656 -8.24 1.94 -32.66
C PRO A 656 -6.98 2.78 -32.44
N GLU A 657 -7.03 4.08 -32.73
CA GLU A 657 -5.89 5.00 -32.60
C GLU A 657 -5.52 5.24 -31.15
N LYS A 658 -6.51 5.48 -30.28
CA LYS A 658 -6.33 5.63 -28.82
C LYS A 658 -5.77 4.36 -28.21
N ARG A 659 -6.27 3.18 -28.60
CA ARG A 659 -5.70 1.89 -28.16
C ARG A 659 -4.26 1.69 -28.63
N ALA A 660 -3.96 2.03 -29.88
CA ALA A 660 -2.60 1.93 -30.41
C ALA A 660 -1.63 2.89 -29.69
N ARG A 661 -2.08 4.11 -29.36
CA ARG A 661 -1.32 5.04 -28.51
C ARG A 661 -1.07 4.46 -27.12
N ALA A 662 -2.11 4.02 -26.42
CA ALA A 662 -1.99 3.44 -25.08
C ALA A 662 -1.04 2.23 -25.07
N ALA A 663 -1.09 1.38 -26.10
CA ALA A 663 -0.15 0.26 -26.25
C ALA A 663 1.32 0.72 -26.40
N ARG A 664 1.57 1.81 -27.13
CA ARG A 664 2.93 2.40 -27.26
C ARG A 664 3.42 2.99 -25.94
N GLU A 665 2.56 3.69 -25.20
CA GLU A 665 2.89 4.28 -23.89
C GLU A 665 3.22 3.18 -22.86
N VAL A 666 2.43 2.10 -22.83
CA VAL A 666 2.73 0.90 -22.01
C VAL A 666 4.05 0.26 -22.42
N ALA A 667 4.31 0.12 -23.73
CA ALA A 667 5.55 -0.46 -24.22
C ALA A 667 6.77 0.40 -23.85
N TYR A 668 6.63 1.73 -23.90
CA TYR A 668 7.65 2.66 -23.41
C TYR A 668 7.94 2.43 -21.93
N MET A 669 6.91 2.45 -21.07
CA MET A 669 7.09 2.28 -19.62
C MET A 669 7.83 0.99 -19.28
N ARG A 670 7.43 -0.13 -19.91
CA ARG A 670 8.09 -1.43 -19.70
C ARG A 670 9.54 -1.44 -20.17
N ARG A 671 9.84 -0.75 -21.27
CA ARG A 671 11.21 -0.67 -21.80
C ARG A 671 12.09 0.24 -20.93
N ALA A 672 11.56 1.38 -20.50
CA ALA A 672 12.30 2.39 -19.75
C ALA A 672 12.56 1.95 -18.30
N TRP A 673 11.54 1.43 -17.63
CA TRP A 673 11.57 1.14 -16.20
C TRP A 673 11.74 -0.34 -15.85
N GLY A 674 11.52 -1.25 -16.81
CA GLY A 674 11.85 -2.68 -16.68
C GLY A 674 11.40 -3.33 -15.37
N GLU A 675 12.36 -3.98 -14.69
CA GLU A 675 12.13 -4.70 -13.42
C GLU A 675 11.70 -3.79 -12.27
N SER A 676 12.03 -2.49 -12.30
CA SER A 676 11.62 -1.54 -11.25
C SER A 676 10.10 -1.35 -11.21
N LEU A 677 9.37 -1.67 -12.28
CA LEU A 677 7.91 -1.69 -12.25
C LEU A 677 7.35 -2.87 -11.45
N HIS A 678 8.13 -3.91 -11.21
CA HIS A 678 7.71 -5.10 -10.48
C HIS A 678 8.12 -5.07 -9.00
N GLN A 679 8.94 -4.10 -8.60
CA GLN A 679 9.46 -3.92 -7.26
C GLN A 679 9.14 -2.50 -6.78
N ASP A 680 7.94 -2.33 -6.22
CA ASP A 680 7.53 -1.05 -5.63
C ASP A 680 7.93 -1.02 -4.14
N PRO A 681 8.83 -0.13 -3.69
CA PRO A 681 9.22 -0.05 -2.29
C PRO A 681 8.06 0.30 -1.34
N ALA A 682 6.98 0.92 -1.84
CA ALA A 682 5.81 1.24 -1.03
C ALA A 682 4.76 0.09 -0.99
N TYR A 683 5.08 -1.07 -1.56
CA TYR A 683 4.17 -2.21 -1.69
C TYR A 683 4.88 -3.55 -1.45
N ASN A 684 4.31 -4.39 -0.58
CA ASN A 684 4.94 -5.66 -0.24
C ASN A 684 4.79 -6.69 -1.39
N PRO A 685 5.83 -7.50 -1.69
CA PRO A 685 5.79 -8.51 -2.76
C PRO A 685 4.78 -9.65 -2.54
N ASN A 686 4.32 -9.85 -1.30
CA ASN A 686 3.29 -10.84 -0.93
C ASN A 686 1.86 -10.37 -1.25
N LEU A 687 1.70 -9.13 -1.70
CA LEU A 687 0.43 -8.54 -2.11
C LEU A 687 0.23 -8.61 -3.63
N THR A 688 -1.02 -8.68 -4.05
CA THR A 688 -1.37 -8.82 -5.46
C THR A 688 -0.97 -7.61 -6.28
N GLN A 689 -0.44 -7.84 -7.49
CA GLN A 689 -0.25 -6.81 -8.53
C GLN A 689 -1.39 -6.82 -9.56
N VAL A 690 -2.52 -7.45 -9.20
CA VAL A 690 -3.67 -7.63 -10.09
C VAL A 690 -4.85 -6.73 -9.71
N HIS A 691 -4.98 -6.43 -8.41
CA HIS A 691 -6.05 -5.61 -7.83
C HIS A 691 -5.48 -4.44 -7.06
N GLU A 692 -6.28 -3.39 -6.95
CA GLU A 692 -5.99 -2.16 -6.21
C GLU A 692 -6.30 -2.25 -4.71
N ASP A 693 -6.58 -3.43 -4.17
CA ASP A 693 -7.22 -3.67 -2.86
C ASP A 693 -6.30 -4.21 -1.76
N PHE A 694 -5.01 -4.41 -2.06
CA PHE A 694 -4.03 -5.01 -1.13
C PHE A 694 -4.42 -6.44 -0.69
N SER A 695 -5.11 -7.19 -1.54
CA SER A 695 -5.33 -8.63 -1.31
C SER A 695 -4.03 -9.44 -1.49
N LEU A 696 -3.99 -10.63 -0.89
CA LEU A 696 -2.80 -11.49 -0.95
C LEU A 696 -2.54 -12.01 -2.37
N ARG A 697 -1.26 -12.21 -2.70
CA ARG A 697 -0.80 -12.70 -4.01
C ARG A 697 -0.86 -14.21 -4.16
#